data_AF-A0A480RH54-F1
#
_entry.id   AF-A0A480RH54-F1
#
_cell.length_a   1.000
_cell.length_b   1.000
_cell.length_c   1.000
_cell.angle_alpha   90.00
_cell.angle_beta   90.00
_cell.angle_gamma   90.00
#
_symmetry.space_group_name_H-M   'P 1'
#
loop_
_entity.id
_entity.type
_entity.pdbx_description
1 polymer ?
#
loop_
_entity_poly.entity_id
_entity_poly.type
_entity_poly.pdbx_seq_one_letter_code
_entity_poly.pdbx_strand_id
1 'polypeptide(L)'
;MYVNWENNLCPLPSRNMVVALKELSIRGDFRTTVEYLTNLLETESFQNNDIDTGWLDNLIAEKVQAEKPDIMLGVVCGALNVADSMFRTCMTEFLHSLERGQVLPADSLLNIVDVELIYGGVKYILKVARQSPTMFVLIMNNCHIEIDAHRLNDGGLLLSYNGNSYTTYMKEEVNSYRLTIGNKTCVFEKENDPTILRAPSAGKLMQYTVEDGGHVEAGGSFAEIEVMKMIMTLNVQESGRVKYVKRPGAVLETGCVVARLELDDPSKVHPAEPFTGELPHQQTLPILGEKLHQVFHSVLENLTNIMNGYCLPEPIFSMKLKDWVQKLLMTLRHPSLPLLELQEIMTSVAGRIPPPVEKAVRRVMAQYASNITSVLCQFPSQQIATILDCHAATLQRKADREVFFMNTQSIVQLVQKYRSGTRGYMKAVVLDLLRKYLLVEHHFQQAHYDKCVINLREQLKPDMSRVLDCIFSHAQVAKKNQLVIMLIDELCGPDPSLSDELTAILNELTQLSKSEHCKVALRARQVLIASHLPSYELRHNQVESIFLSAIDMYGHQFCPENLKKLILSETTIFDVLPTFFYHANNVVCMASLEVYVRRGYIAYELTSLQHRQLPDGSCVVEFQFMLPSSHPNRMAVPISVTNPELLRHSTELFMDSGFSPQSQRMGAMVAFQRFEDFIRNFDEVISCFANVPTDTPLFSKARTSLYSEDDSKSLREEPVHILNVAIRYADHHEDEQLVPIFRTFVQSKKNILMDHGLRRITFLLVQEKEFPKFFTFRARDKFAEDRIYRHLEPALAFQLELSRLRNFDVTAMPCANHKMHLYLGAARVQEGAEVTDHRFFIRVIIRHSDLITKEASFEYLQNEGERLLLEAMDELEVAFNNTSVRTDCNHIFLNFVPTVIMDPTKIEESVRSMVMRYGSRLWKLRVLQAEVKINIRQTTTDSAVPIRLFITNESGYYLDISLYKEVTDPRSGNIMFHSFGNKQGPQHGMLINTPYVTKDLLQAKRFQAQSLGTTYVYDFPEMFRQASPGAEMQHCQGSPQGPHQHPHPATFLVTLPKTPL
;
A
#
# COMPACT_ATOMS: atom_id res chain seq x y z
N MET A 1 58.67 60.32 -45.54
CA MET A 1 57.95 59.03 -45.69
C MET A 1 58.45 58.05 -44.62
N TYR A 2 58.24 58.37 -43.34
CA TYR A 2 58.63 57.54 -42.19
C TYR A 2 57.42 57.43 -41.25
N VAL A 3 56.45 56.59 -41.61
CA VAL A 3 55.40 56.08 -40.71
C VAL A 3 54.94 54.74 -41.33
N ASN A 4 54.83 53.68 -40.52
CA ASN A 4 54.19 52.36 -40.79
C ASN A 4 55.06 51.10 -40.60
N TRP A 5 55.88 51.02 -39.54
CA TRP A 5 56.47 49.72 -39.13
C TRP A 5 56.24 49.32 -37.66
N GLU A 6 55.60 50.14 -36.81
CA GLU A 6 55.42 49.81 -35.37
C GLU A 6 54.08 49.16 -34.97
N ASN A 7 53.05 49.16 -35.83
CA ASN A 7 51.70 48.75 -35.40
C ASN A 7 51.38 47.25 -35.44
N ASN A 8 52.31 46.35 -35.82
CA ASN A 8 51.99 44.92 -36.04
C ASN A 8 52.65 43.93 -35.06
N LEU A 9 53.39 44.38 -34.03
CA LEU A 9 54.10 43.49 -33.08
C LEU A 9 53.44 43.36 -31.69
N CYS A 10 52.51 44.24 -31.31
CA CYS A 10 51.87 44.20 -29.99
C CYS A 10 50.77 43.14 -29.73
N PRO A 11 50.06 42.54 -30.72
CA PRO A 11 48.92 41.66 -30.39
C PRO A 11 49.32 40.25 -29.93
N LEU A 12 50.56 39.80 -30.19
CA LEU A 12 51.02 38.45 -29.83
C LEU A 12 51.35 38.31 -28.33
N PRO A 13 52.15 39.21 -27.72
CA PRO A 13 52.47 39.13 -26.29
C PRO A 13 51.25 39.36 -25.39
N SER A 14 50.37 40.31 -25.73
CA SER A 14 49.16 40.60 -24.97
C SER A 14 48.20 39.40 -24.97
N ARG A 15 48.01 38.78 -26.14
CA ARG A 15 47.19 37.57 -26.28
C ARG A 15 47.78 36.38 -25.55
N ASN A 16 49.10 36.20 -25.55
CA ASN A 16 49.77 35.16 -24.76
C ASN A 16 49.61 35.40 -23.24
N MET A 17 49.68 36.64 -22.79
CA MET A 17 49.45 37.00 -21.38
C MET A 17 48.01 36.72 -20.96
N VAL A 18 47.03 37.06 -21.80
CA VAL A 18 45.61 36.73 -21.55
C VAL A 18 45.41 35.22 -21.48
N VAL A 19 46.01 34.44 -22.38
CA VAL A 19 45.94 32.97 -22.33
C VAL A 19 46.57 32.44 -21.04
N ALA A 20 47.77 32.91 -20.68
CA ALA A 20 48.45 32.51 -19.46
C ALA A 20 47.65 32.85 -18.19
N LEU A 21 47.03 34.03 -18.13
CA LEU A 21 46.17 34.44 -17.01
C LEU A 21 44.87 33.64 -16.95
N LYS A 22 44.29 33.27 -18.09
CA LYS A 22 43.12 32.36 -18.15
C LYS A 22 43.48 30.92 -17.76
N GLU A 23 44.71 30.47 -17.93
CA GLU A 23 45.15 29.14 -17.46
C GLU A 23 45.64 29.15 -15.99
N LEU A 24 45.85 30.33 -15.42
CA LEU A 24 46.37 30.51 -14.07
C LEU A 24 45.28 30.36 -13.02
N SER A 25 45.20 29.18 -12.39
CA SER A 25 44.33 28.92 -11.24
C SER A 25 45.05 29.18 -9.91
N ILE A 26 44.84 30.35 -9.31
CA ILE A 26 45.30 30.66 -7.93
C ILE A 26 44.12 30.57 -6.96
N ARG A 27 44.24 29.70 -5.95
CA ARG A 27 43.20 29.48 -4.93
C ARG A 27 43.77 29.82 -3.55
N GLY A 28 43.06 30.65 -2.79
CA GLY A 28 43.50 31.08 -1.45
C GLY A 28 42.42 31.79 -0.64
N ASP A 29 42.76 32.21 0.58
CA ASP A 29 41.92 33.07 1.42
C ASP A 29 41.77 34.48 0.83
N PHE A 30 42.83 34.98 0.21
CA PHE A 30 42.87 36.31 -0.39
C PHE A 30 42.31 36.32 -1.81
N ARG A 31 41.62 37.42 -2.16
CA ARG A 31 41.17 37.67 -3.54
C ARG A 31 42.38 38.02 -4.41
N THR A 32 42.43 37.47 -5.62
CA THR A 32 43.46 37.79 -6.61
C THR A 32 42.92 38.77 -7.65
N THR A 33 43.81 39.52 -8.30
CA THR A 33 43.44 40.51 -9.34
C THR A 33 43.39 39.92 -10.74
N VAL A 34 43.60 38.60 -10.90
CA VAL A 34 43.73 37.92 -12.20
C VAL A 34 42.51 38.12 -13.10
N GLU A 35 41.29 38.05 -12.54
CA GLU A 35 40.05 38.26 -13.29
C GLU A 35 39.95 39.68 -13.85
N TYR A 36 40.26 40.68 -13.02
CA TYR A 36 40.24 42.08 -13.41
C TYR A 36 41.34 42.39 -14.44
N LEU A 37 42.54 41.83 -14.26
CA LEU A 37 43.63 41.96 -15.23
C LEU A 37 43.28 41.36 -16.59
N THR A 38 42.57 40.22 -16.60
CA THR A 38 42.14 39.58 -17.84
C THR A 38 41.16 40.48 -18.60
N ASN A 39 40.14 41.00 -17.92
CA ASN A 39 39.20 41.96 -18.52
C ASN A 39 39.90 43.23 -19.00
N LEU A 40 40.82 43.77 -18.20
CA LEU A 40 41.56 44.99 -18.53
C LEU A 40 42.37 44.84 -19.83
N LEU A 41 43.06 43.70 -20.00
CA LEU A 41 43.83 43.38 -21.21
C LEU A 41 42.95 43.14 -22.45
N GLU A 42 41.67 42.83 -22.26
CA GLU A 42 40.70 42.60 -23.34
C GLU A 42 39.93 43.86 -23.75
N THR A 43 40.05 44.98 -23.03
CA THR A 43 39.38 46.26 -23.38
C THR A 43 39.86 46.84 -24.71
N GLU A 44 38.96 47.49 -25.46
CA GLU A 44 39.31 48.15 -26.72
C GLU A 44 40.35 49.26 -26.53
N SER A 45 40.28 50.00 -25.42
CA SER A 45 41.29 51.01 -25.05
C SER A 45 42.69 50.40 -24.94
N PHE A 46 42.82 49.24 -24.30
CA PHE A 46 44.10 48.54 -24.19
C PHE A 46 44.54 47.93 -25.54
N GLN A 47 43.62 47.34 -26.31
CA GLN A 47 43.93 46.77 -27.63
C GLN A 47 44.37 47.82 -28.65
N ASN A 48 43.78 49.01 -28.61
CA ASN A 48 44.10 50.13 -29.50
C ASN A 48 45.21 51.04 -28.95
N ASN A 49 45.78 50.71 -27.79
CA ASN A 49 46.81 51.49 -27.10
C ASN A 49 46.39 52.94 -26.79
N ASP A 50 45.10 53.15 -26.52
CA ASP A 50 44.48 54.43 -26.14
C ASP A 50 44.31 54.49 -24.62
N ILE A 51 45.43 54.50 -23.89
CA ILE A 51 45.49 54.50 -22.43
C ILE A 51 46.37 55.64 -21.93
N ASP A 52 45.94 56.31 -20.86
CA ASP A 52 46.71 57.34 -20.16
C ASP A 52 47.03 56.93 -18.71
N THR A 53 47.72 57.78 -17.95
CA THR A 53 48.09 57.49 -16.55
C THR A 53 46.90 57.47 -15.59
N GLY A 54 45.75 58.04 -15.98
CA GLY A 54 44.53 58.07 -15.16
C GLY A 54 43.50 57.01 -15.56
N TRP A 55 43.74 56.27 -16.64
CA TRP A 55 42.79 55.33 -17.24
C TRP A 55 42.31 54.25 -16.26
N LEU A 56 43.23 53.65 -15.51
CA LEU A 56 42.88 52.64 -14.50
C LEU A 56 42.05 53.25 -13.37
N ASP A 57 42.42 54.45 -12.91
CA ASP A 57 41.70 55.15 -11.83
C ASP A 57 40.29 55.55 -12.27
N ASN A 58 40.12 55.95 -13.54
CA ASN A 58 38.83 56.24 -14.15
C ASN A 58 37.96 54.98 -14.22
N LEU A 59 38.51 53.83 -14.66
CA LEU A 59 37.79 52.56 -14.68
C LEU A 59 37.35 52.08 -13.28
N ILE A 60 38.19 52.33 -12.26
CA ILE A 60 37.85 52.05 -10.86
C ILE A 60 36.74 52.99 -10.36
N ALA A 61 36.82 54.28 -10.71
CA ALA A 61 35.80 55.27 -10.37
C ALA A 61 34.44 54.97 -11.04
N GLU A 62 34.48 54.49 -12.28
CA GLU A 62 33.32 54.00 -13.04
C GLU A 62 32.78 52.64 -12.54
N LYS A 63 33.48 52.00 -11.59
CA LYS A 63 33.14 50.69 -11.02
C LYS A 63 33.03 49.57 -12.07
N VAL A 64 33.92 49.59 -13.07
CA VAL A 64 33.98 48.52 -14.08
C VAL A 64 34.32 47.20 -13.38
N GLN A 65 33.44 46.20 -13.50
CA GLN A 65 33.62 44.90 -12.86
C GLN A 65 34.19 43.87 -13.84
N ALA A 66 34.87 42.86 -13.29
CA ALA A 66 35.26 41.68 -14.04
C ALA A 66 34.01 40.95 -14.60
N GLU A 67 34.18 40.23 -15.70
CA GLU A 67 33.09 39.55 -16.36
C GLU A 67 32.53 38.45 -15.45
N LYS A 68 31.25 38.57 -15.09
CA LYS A 68 30.57 37.60 -14.21
C LYS A 68 30.01 36.42 -15.03
N PRO A 69 29.83 35.25 -14.40
CA PRO A 69 29.12 34.16 -15.06
C PRO A 69 27.65 34.55 -15.27
N ASP A 70 26.98 33.84 -16.19
CA ASP A 70 25.53 33.93 -16.34
C ASP A 70 24.85 33.69 -14.98
N ILE A 71 23.80 34.47 -14.68
CA ILE A 71 23.17 34.45 -13.35
C ILE A 71 22.57 33.09 -13.06
N MET A 72 21.86 32.50 -14.04
CA MET A 72 21.23 31.19 -13.87
C MET A 72 22.27 30.08 -13.76
N LEU A 73 23.34 30.11 -14.57
CA LEU A 73 24.49 29.21 -14.39
C LEU A 73 25.10 29.36 -12.99
N GLY A 74 25.28 30.60 -12.52
CA GLY A 74 25.74 30.92 -11.17
C GLY A 74 24.86 30.29 -10.09
N VAL A 75 23.55 30.52 -10.16
CA VAL A 75 22.56 30.01 -9.20
C VAL A 75 22.53 28.49 -9.20
N VAL A 76 22.56 27.85 -10.37
CA VAL A 76 22.58 26.40 -10.52
C VAL A 76 23.85 25.79 -9.90
N CYS A 77 25.03 26.31 -10.28
CA CYS A 77 26.30 25.84 -9.75
C CYS A 77 26.42 26.11 -8.24
N GLY A 78 25.95 27.27 -7.78
CA GLY A 78 25.94 27.65 -6.37
C GLY A 78 25.05 26.74 -5.54
N ALA A 79 23.82 26.50 -6.01
CA ALA A 79 22.87 25.65 -5.33
C ALA A 79 23.39 24.22 -5.21
N LEU A 80 24.03 23.71 -6.28
CA LEU A 80 24.59 22.37 -6.27
C LEU A 80 25.79 22.23 -5.35
N ASN A 81 26.70 23.20 -5.32
CA ASN A 81 27.86 23.17 -4.42
C ASN A 81 27.45 23.24 -2.95
N VAL A 82 26.48 24.11 -2.62
CA VAL A 82 25.92 24.20 -1.26
C VAL A 82 25.25 22.89 -0.86
N ALA A 83 24.42 22.32 -1.74
CA ALA A 83 23.76 21.05 -1.49
C ALA A 83 24.75 19.88 -1.34
N ASP A 84 25.76 19.74 -2.21
CA ASP A 84 26.81 18.70 -2.09
C ASP A 84 27.58 18.84 -0.77
N SER A 85 27.91 20.07 -0.35
CA SER A 85 28.54 20.33 0.96
C SER A 85 27.65 19.87 2.12
N MET A 86 26.35 20.19 2.08
CA MET A 86 25.38 19.79 3.11
C MET A 86 25.17 18.27 3.16
N PHE A 87 25.00 17.62 2.00
CA PHE A 87 24.87 16.15 1.93
C PHE A 87 26.08 15.43 2.51
N ARG A 88 27.28 15.92 2.24
CA ARG A 88 28.52 15.34 2.77
C ARG A 88 28.65 15.53 4.26
N THR A 89 28.43 16.76 4.73
CA THR A 89 28.51 17.08 6.16
C THR A 89 27.59 16.18 6.95
N CYS A 90 26.33 16.06 6.51
CA CYS A 90 25.34 15.14 7.04
C CYS A 90 25.81 13.67 7.05
N MET A 91 26.30 13.14 5.92
CA MET A 91 26.78 11.76 5.83
C MET A 91 28.00 11.49 6.73
N THR A 92 28.95 12.43 6.78
CA THR A 92 30.16 12.33 7.61
C THR A 92 29.84 12.43 9.10
N GLU A 93 28.97 13.36 9.50
CA GLU A 93 28.52 13.48 10.89
C GLU A 93 27.78 12.24 11.37
N PHE A 94 26.93 11.66 10.51
CA PHE A 94 26.24 10.42 10.81
C PHE A 94 27.22 9.26 10.97
N LEU A 95 28.18 9.13 10.05
CA LEU A 95 29.19 8.08 10.11
C LEU A 95 30.07 8.21 11.36
N HIS A 96 30.53 9.42 11.71
CA HIS A 96 31.28 9.66 12.93
C HIS A 96 30.48 9.31 14.20
N SER A 97 29.18 9.60 14.22
CA SER A 97 28.30 9.26 15.34
C SER A 97 28.13 7.74 15.45
N LEU A 98 27.93 7.07 14.32
CA LEU A 98 27.77 5.61 14.24
C LEU A 98 29.04 4.87 14.68
N GLU A 99 30.23 5.37 14.29
CA GLU A 99 31.52 4.84 14.73
C GLU A 99 31.65 4.91 16.26
N ARG A 100 31.21 6.02 16.86
CA ARG A 100 31.16 6.23 18.33
C ARG A 100 30.06 5.39 19.02
N GLY A 101 29.22 4.70 18.26
CA GLY A 101 28.12 3.88 18.77
C GLY A 101 26.86 4.68 19.13
N GLN A 102 26.76 5.93 18.67
CA GLN A 102 25.56 6.75 18.79
C GLN A 102 24.67 6.54 17.57
N VAL A 103 23.42 6.14 17.79
CA VAL A 103 22.44 5.99 16.71
C VAL A 103 21.67 7.31 16.56
N LEU A 104 21.80 7.94 15.40
CA LEU A 104 21.01 9.10 15.03
C LEU A 104 19.71 8.67 14.31
N PRO A 105 18.66 9.52 14.33
CA PRO A 105 17.45 9.28 13.55
C PRO A 105 17.77 9.16 12.06
N ALA A 106 17.08 8.25 11.35
CA ALA A 106 17.28 8.02 9.91
C ALA A 106 17.06 9.30 9.08
N ASP A 107 16.12 10.15 9.49
CA ASP A 107 15.82 11.44 8.85
C ASP A 107 16.98 12.43 8.86
N SER A 108 17.98 12.21 9.71
CA SER A 108 19.21 13.00 9.71
C SER A 108 19.99 12.83 8.41
N LEU A 109 19.79 11.73 7.67
CA LEU A 109 20.39 11.48 6.37
C LEU A 109 19.57 12.11 5.25
N LEU A 110 19.99 13.31 4.84
CA LEU A 110 19.28 14.11 3.85
C LEU A 110 19.50 13.57 2.43
N ASN A 111 18.41 13.33 1.70
CA ASN A 111 18.47 13.17 0.22
C ASN A 111 18.05 14.44 -0.52
N ILE A 112 17.40 15.38 0.19
CA ILE A 112 16.82 16.60 -0.34
C ILE A 112 17.23 17.74 0.59
N VAL A 113 17.65 18.87 0.01
CA VAL A 113 18.06 20.07 0.72
C VAL A 113 17.42 21.28 0.07
N ASP A 114 16.91 22.19 0.89
CA ASP A 114 16.48 23.52 0.47
C ASP A 114 17.68 24.47 0.52
N VAL A 115 17.94 25.16 -0.58
CA VAL A 115 19.06 26.07 -0.75
C VAL A 115 18.54 27.45 -1.10
N GLU A 116 19.01 28.44 -0.34
CA GLU A 116 18.65 29.84 -0.53
C GLU A 116 19.90 30.64 -0.91
N LEU A 117 19.84 31.34 -2.03
CA LEU A 117 20.92 32.17 -2.54
C LEU A 117 20.41 33.56 -2.86
N ILE A 118 21.06 34.61 -2.34
CA ILE A 118 20.72 35.99 -2.68
C ILE A 118 21.77 36.52 -3.66
N TYR A 119 21.30 37.04 -4.80
CA TYR A 119 22.17 37.66 -5.79
C TYR A 119 21.51 38.91 -6.37
N GLY A 120 22.17 40.06 -6.23
CA GLY A 120 21.67 41.33 -6.74
C GLY A 120 20.32 41.75 -6.12
N GLY A 121 20.08 41.44 -4.84
CA GLY A 121 18.83 41.75 -4.15
C GLY A 121 17.67 40.77 -4.42
N VAL A 122 17.88 39.76 -5.26
CA VAL A 122 16.88 38.73 -5.59
C VAL A 122 17.22 37.43 -4.84
N LYS A 123 16.24 36.84 -4.15
CA LYS A 123 16.34 35.58 -3.40
C LYS A 123 15.91 34.41 -4.29
N TYR A 124 16.85 33.53 -4.61
CA TYR A 124 16.62 32.29 -5.33
C TYR A 124 16.44 31.15 -4.33
N ILE A 125 15.29 30.48 -4.39
CA ILE A 125 14.95 29.36 -3.50
C ILE A 125 14.89 28.10 -4.35
N LEU A 126 15.85 27.21 -4.16
CA LEU A 126 15.96 25.96 -4.91
C LEU A 126 15.88 24.78 -3.96
N LYS A 127 15.16 23.75 -4.37
CA LYS A 127 15.20 22.43 -3.73
C LYS A 127 16.10 21.53 -4.57
N VAL A 128 17.16 21.02 -3.97
CA VAL A 128 18.13 20.11 -4.62
C VAL A 128 17.92 18.70 -4.08
N ALA A 129 17.72 17.74 -4.97
CA ALA A 129 17.53 16.32 -4.62
C ALA A 129 18.55 15.44 -5.35
N ARG A 130 19.06 14.39 -4.70
CA ARG A 130 19.93 13.40 -5.35
C ARG A 130 19.09 12.29 -6.00
N GLN A 131 19.31 12.06 -7.30
CA GLN A 131 18.74 10.93 -8.05
C GLN A 131 19.71 9.75 -8.12
N SER A 132 21.01 10.04 -8.12
CA SER A 132 22.08 9.05 -8.01
C SER A 132 23.27 9.68 -7.25
N PRO A 133 24.37 8.95 -7.03
CA PRO A 133 25.60 9.53 -6.49
C PRO A 133 26.20 10.68 -7.32
N THR A 134 25.90 10.75 -8.62
CA THR A 134 26.42 11.78 -9.54
C THR A 134 25.33 12.68 -10.12
N MET A 135 24.08 12.21 -10.18
CA MET A 135 22.96 12.92 -10.78
C MET A 135 22.14 13.65 -9.72
N PHE A 136 21.99 14.96 -9.91
CA PHE A 136 21.22 15.85 -9.04
C PHE A 136 20.07 16.49 -9.82
N VAL A 137 18.96 16.68 -9.12
CA VAL A 137 17.76 17.36 -9.65
C VAL A 137 17.58 18.65 -8.89
N LEU A 138 17.66 19.77 -9.60
CA LEU A 138 17.39 21.09 -9.05
C LEU A 138 15.96 21.48 -9.40
N ILE A 139 15.20 21.92 -8.40
CA ILE A 139 13.78 22.23 -8.49
C ILE A 139 13.59 23.67 -8.04
N MET A 140 12.97 24.50 -8.89
CA MET A 140 12.65 25.88 -8.58
C MET A 140 11.33 26.22 -9.27
N ASN A 141 10.39 26.84 -8.53
CA ASN A 141 9.11 27.31 -9.05
C ASN A 141 8.36 26.28 -9.92
N ASN A 142 8.26 25.03 -9.44
CA ASN A 142 7.65 23.87 -10.12
C ASN A 142 8.34 23.36 -11.40
N CYS A 143 9.44 23.96 -11.83
CA CYS A 143 10.30 23.45 -12.88
C CYS A 143 11.48 22.67 -12.29
N HIS A 144 12.03 21.73 -13.05
CA HIS A 144 13.21 20.96 -12.63
C HIS A 144 14.17 20.72 -13.78
N ILE A 145 15.46 20.65 -13.44
CA ILE A 145 16.55 20.29 -14.36
C ILE A 145 17.40 19.18 -13.74
N GLU A 146 18.02 18.37 -14.60
CA GLU A 146 18.92 17.28 -14.20
C GLU A 146 20.37 17.66 -14.53
N ILE A 147 21.25 17.51 -13.55
CA ILE A 147 22.67 17.85 -13.68
C ILE A 147 23.51 16.67 -13.22
N ASP A 148 24.41 16.25 -14.09
CA ASP A 148 25.46 15.30 -13.75
C ASP A 148 26.65 16.06 -13.17
N ALA A 149 27.09 15.64 -11.98
CA ALA A 149 28.17 16.26 -11.25
C ALA A 149 29.14 15.23 -10.68
N HIS A 150 30.42 15.41 -11.00
CA HIS A 150 31.50 14.58 -10.51
C HIS A 150 32.45 15.39 -9.65
N ARG A 151 32.80 14.85 -8.48
CA ARG A 151 33.82 15.47 -7.63
C ARG A 151 35.21 15.17 -8.15
N LEU A 152 36.03 16.21 -8.22
CA LEU A 152 37.43 16.14 -8.57
C LEU A 152 38.28 15.89 -7.31
N ASN A 153 39.47 15.31 -7.49
CA ASN A 153 40.39 15.00 -6.39
C ASN A 153 40.88 16.25 -5.64
N ASP A 154 40.84 17.42 -6.28
CA ASP A 154 41.23 18.70 -5.71
C ASP A 154 40.11 19.38 -4.89
N GLY A 155 38.97 18.70 -4.72
CA GLY A 155 37.81 19.18 -3.97
C GLY A 155 36.79 19.99 -4.79
N GLY A 156 37.04 20.25 -6.07
CA GLY A 156 36.08 20.90 -6.96
C GLY A 156 34.97 19.96 -7.45
N LEU A 157 33.91 20.54 -8.01
CA LEU A 157 32.87 19.81 -8.74
C LEU A 157 32.99 20.09 -10.24
N LEU A 158 32.93 19.05 -11.05
CA LEU A 158 32.77 19.10 -12.50
C LEU A 158 31.29 18.86 -12.83
N LEU A 159 30.62 19.88 -13.37
CA LEU A 159 29.19 19.84 -13.70
C LEU A 159 28.99 19.83 -15.20
N SER A 160 28.01 19.05 -15.67
CA SER A 160 27.52 19.11 -17.04
C SER A 160 26.22 19.91 -17.11
N TYR A 161 26.26 21.09 -17.72
CA TYR A 161 25.10 21.98 -17.87
C TYR A 161 24.96 22.42 -19.33
N ASN A 162 23.78 22.20 -19.93
CA ASN A 162 23.51 22.47 -21.35
C ASN A 162 24.54 21.86 -22.32
N GLY A 163 25.07 20.68 -22.01
CA GLY A 163 26.06 19.96 -22.83
C GLY A 163 27.50 20.47 -22.69
N ASN A 164 27.73 21.50 -21.88
CA ASN A 164 29.06 22.02 -21.56
C ASN A 164 29.49 21.57 -20.16
N SER A 165 30.80 21.29 -20.01
CA SER A 165 31.39 20.95 -18.72
C SER A 165 31.98 22.18 -18.04
N TYR A 166 31.60 22.40 -16.79
CA TYR A 166 32.08 23.50 -15.96
C TYR A 166 32.76 22.98 -14.69
N THR A 167 33.96 23.45 -14.41
CA THR A 167 34.62 23.22 -13.12
C THR A 167 34.20 24.30 -12.14
N THR A 168 33.81 23.90 -10.92
CA THR A 168 33.33 24.82 -9.90
C THR A 168 34.00 24.58 -8.57
N TYR A 169 34.25 25.67 -7.86
CA TYR A 169 34.83 25.67 -6.52
C TYR A 169 34.04 26.62 -5.65
N MET A 170 33.51 26.10 -4.54
CA MET A 170 32.80 26.91 -3.56
C MET A 170 33.67 27.08 -2.31
N LYS A 171 33.70 28.31 -1.80
CA LYS A 171 34.22 28.65 -0.50
C LYS A 171 33.15 29.36 0.31
N GLU A 172 32.83 28.79 1.45
CA GLU A 172 31.87 29.36 2.38
C GLU A 172 32.53 30.45 3.24
N GLU A 173 31.94 31.64 3.25
CA GLU A 173 32.27 32.74 4.14
C GLU A 173 31.11 32.97 5.14
N VAL A 174 31.30 33.85 6.12
CA VAL A 174 30.34 34.06 7.21
C VAL A 174 28.97 34.51 6.67
N ASN A 175 28.96 35.50 5.79
CA ASN A 175 27.74 36.13 5.27
C ASN A 175 27.53 35.86 3.77
N SER A 176 28.35 35.03 3.13
CA SER A 176 28.26 34.78 1.69
C SER A 176 28.89 33.45 1.27
N TYR A 177 28.48 32.94 0.11
CA TYR A 177 29.13 31.86 -0.61
C TYR A 177 29.90 32.43 -1.79
N ARG A 178 31.23 32.23 -1.81
CA ARG A 178 32.07 32.60 -2.94
C ARG A 178 32.20 31.39 -3.85
N LEU A 179 31.74 31.53 -5.10
CA LEU A 179 31.75 30.47 -6.08
C LEU A 179 32.58 30.87 -7.30
N THR A 180 33.56 30.07 -7.65
CA THR A 180 34.36 30.23 -8.87
C THR A 180 33.92 29.18 -9.89
N ILE A 181 33.41 29.63 -11.05
CA ILE A 181 32.95 28.79 -12.16
C ILE A 181 33.92 28.98 -13.33
N GLY A 182 34.73 27.96 -13.61
CA GLY A 182 35.89 28.08 -14.48
C GLY A 182 36.85 29.14 -13.93
N ASN A 183 36.91 30.29 -14.59
CA ASN A 183 37.76 31.43 -14.21
C ASN A 183 36.95 32.67 -13.79
N LYS A 184 35.64 32.54 -13.61
CA LYS A 184 34.75 33.65 -13.25
C LYS A 184 34.26 33.46 -11.82
N THR A 185 34.38 34.48 -10.98
CA THR A 185 33.88 34.45 -9.60
C THR A 185 32.52 35.12 -9.49
N CYS A 186 31.60 34.46 -8.78
CA CYS A 186 30.33 35.01 -8.32
C CYS A 186 30.22 34.86 -6.81
N VAL A 187 29.52 35.80 -6.17
CA VAL A 187 29.32 35.81 -4.72
C VAL A 187 27.82 35.83 -4.46
N PHE A 188 27.33 34.83 -3.74
CA PHE A 188 25.96 34.77 -3.26
C PHE A 188 25.93 35.22 -1.82
N GLU A 189 25.06 36.16 -1.49
CA GLU A 189 24.86 36.62 -0.12
C GLU A 189 23.96 35.63 0.61
N LYS A 190 24.26 35.40 1.89
CA LYS A 190 23.35 34.71 2.81
C LYS A 190 22.33 35.72 3.31
N GLU A 191 21.13 35.26 3.62
CA GLU A 191 20.12 36.12 4.25
C GLU A 191 20.67 36.69 5.57
N ASN A 192 20.78 38.01 5.62
CA ASN A 192 21.40 38.73 6.72
C ASN A 192 20.35 39.60 7.41
N ASP A 193 19.96 39.20 8.61
CA ASP A 193 19.07 39.96 9.48
C ASP A 193 19.89 41.04 10.23
N PRO A 194 19.70 42.34 9.93
CA PRO A 194 20.46 43.41 10.57
C PRO A 194 20.15 43.57 12.07
N THR A 195 19.08 42.94 12.58
CA THR A 195 18.78 42.92 14.02
C THR A 195 19.71 41.99 14.81
N ILE A 196 20.50 41.15 14.13
CA ILE A 196 21.38 40.16 14.77
C ILE A 196 22.85 40.54 14.52
N LEU A 197 23.55 40.96 15.59
CA LEU A 197 24.97 41.34 15.52
C LEU A 197 25.85 40.11 15.75
N ARG A 198 26.52 39.65 14.68
CA ARG A 198 27.36 38.45 14.67
C ARG A 198 28.85 38.78 14.69
N ALA A 199 29.66 37.91 15.30
CA ALA A 199 31.11 38.02 15.30
C ALA A 199 31.66 37.64 13.90
N PRO A 200 32.47 38.49 13.24
CA PRO A 200 33.03 38.20 11.92
C PRO A 200 34.19 37.18 11.96
N SER A 201 34.79 36.97 13.12
CA SER A 201 35.93 36.07 13.33
C SER A 201 35.89 35.47 14.72
N ALA A 202 36.56 34.33 14.91
CA ALA A 202 36.78 33.74 16.21
C ALA A 202 37.78 34.56 17.04
N GLY A 203 37.51 34.72 18.33
CA GLY A 203 38.31 35.57 19.22
C GLY A 203 37.76 35.60 20.64
N LYS A 204 38.15 36.60 21.44
CA LYS A 204 37.61 36.82 22.78
C LYS A 204 36.91 38.17 22.84
N LEU A 205 35.68 38.22 23.35
CA LEU A 205 34.99 39.48 23.58
C LEU A 205 35.68 40.21 24.73
N MET A 206 36.26 41.38 24.49
CA MET A 206 36.95 42.13 25.54
C MET A 206 35.96 42.97 26.34
N GLN A 207 35.22 43.81 25.65
CA GLN A 207 34.23 44.71 26.24
C GLN A 207 33.21 45.17 25.20
N TYR A 208 32.08 45.69 25.68
CA TYR A 208 31.15 46.45 24.86
C TYR A 208 31.50 47.94 24.97
N THR A 209 31.35 48.69 23.88
CA THR A 209 31.61 50.13 23.86
C THR A 209 30.37 50.95 24.28
N VAL A 210 29.22 50.30 24.40
CA VAL A 210 27.91 50.91 24.67
C VAL A 210 27.17 50.03 25.65
N GLU A 211 26.54 50.61 26.67
CA GLU A 211 25.78 49.93 27.73
C GLU A 211 24.60 49.08 27.18
N ASP A 212 24.13 48.10 27.95
CA ASP A 212 22.99 47.26 27.57
C ASP A 212 21.70 48.09 27.43
N GLY A 213 21.07 48.01 26.26
CA GLY A 213 19.94 48.86 25.83
C GLY A 213 20.36 50.24 25.33
N GLY A 214 21.65 50.55 25.27
CA GLY A 214 22.19 51.81 24.76
C GLY A 214 22.05 51.93 23.24
N HIS A 215 21.82 53.16 22.78
CA HIS A 215 21.59 53.46 21.36
C HIS A 215 22.93 53.68 20.62
N VAL A 216 23.03 53.17 19.40
CA VAL A 216 24.20 53.28 18.51
C VAL A 216 23.74 53.68 17.12
N GLU A 217 24.44 54.65 16.53
CA GLU A 217 24.22 55.08 15.15
C GLU A 217 24.89 54.13 14.15
N ALA A 218 24.39 54.09 12.90
CA ALA A 218 24.95 53.26 11.85
C ALA A 218 26.44 53.53 11.64
N GLY A 219 27.27 52.49 11.59
CA GLY A 219 28.73 52.58 11.54
C GLY A 219 29.41 52.76 12.90
N GLY A 220 28.64 53.01 13.97
CA GLY A 220 29.16 53.10 15.34
C GLY A 220 29.65 51.76 15.88
N SER A 221 30.68 51.79 16.72
CA SER A 221 31.20 50.60 17.40
C SER A 221 30.27 50.20 18.55
N PHE A 222 29.93 48.92 18.67
CA PHE A 222 29.17 48.37 19.80
C PHE A 222 30.01 47.45 20.70
N ALA A 223 31.09 46.86 20.18
CA ALA A 223 31.93 45.94 20.95
C ALA A 223 33.37 45.88 20.44
N GLU A 224 34.28 45.44 21.30
CA GLU A 224 35.69 45.20 20.98
C GLU A 224 36.03 43.74 21.25
N ILE A 225 36.66 43.10 20.27
CA ILE A 225 37.09 41.69 20.34
C ILE A 225 38.61 41.58 20.16
N GLU A 226 39.21 40.62 20.85
CA GLU A 226 40.62 40.24 20.67
C GLU A 226 40.71 39.09 19.67
N VAL A 227 41.36 39.33 18.53
CA VAL A 227 41.64 38.35 17.49
C VAL A 227 43.13 38.43 17.16
N MET A 228 43.84 37.31 17.21
CA MET A 228 45.29 37.26 16.94
C MET A 228 46.11 38.27 17.78
N LYS A 229 45.76 38.45 19.06
CA LYS A 229 46.32 39.44 20.00
C LYS A 229 46.14 40.91 19.59
N MET A 230 45.30 41.17 18.60
CA MET A 230 44.93 42.51 18.16
C MET A 230 43.50 42.82 18.58
N ILE A 231 43.24 44.07 18.99
CA ILE A 231 41.89 44.55 19.27
C ILE A 231 41.23 44.93 17.94
N MET A 232 40.05 44.38 17.70
CA MET A 232 39.20 44.67 16.54
C MET A 232 37.85 45.21 17.05
N THR A 233 37.44 46.35 16.50
CA THR A 233 36.13 46.95 16.78
C THR A 233 35.04 46.31 15.92
N LEU A 234 33.90 46.02 16.55
CA LEU A 234 32.70 45.53 15.91
C LEU A 234 31.71 46.68 15.77
N ASN A 235 31.30 46.95 14.54
CA ASN A 235 30.43 48.08 14.21
C ASN A 235 29.02 47.60 13.83
N VAL A 236 28.01 48.41 14.11
CA VAL A 236 26.63 48.17 13.66
C VAL A 236 26.43 48.69 12.24
N GLN A 237 25.61 48.00 11.45
CA GLN A 237 25.26 48.42 10.09
C GLN A 237 24.11 49.43 10.07
N GLU A 238 23.16 49.29 11.00
CA GLU A 238 21.99 50.16 11.13
C GLU A 238 21.92 50.77 12.53
N SER A 239 21.16 51.87 12.65
CA SER A 239 20.99 52.56 13.94
C SER A 239 19.93 51.86 14.79
N GLY A 240 20.19 51.72 16.08
CA GLY A 240 19.28 51.04 16.99
C GLY A 240 19.84 50.87 18.39
N ARG A 241 19.09 50.19 19.25
CA ARG A 241 19.49 49.89 20.64
C ARG A 241 20.07 48.50 20.76
N VAL A 242 21.29 48.42 21.30
CA VAL A 242 22.03 47.16 21.42
C VAL A 242 21.61 46.44 22.69
N LYS A 243 21.18 45.18 22.58
CA LYS A 243 20.90 44.27 23.69
C LYS A 243 21.95 43.18 23.75
N TYR A 244 22.59 43.04 24.89
CA TYR A 244 23.69 42.08 25.05
C TYR A 244 23.18 40.63 24.99
N VAL A 245 23.94 39.76 24.32
CA VAL A 245 23.69 38.31 24.33
C VAL A 245 24.88 37.58 24.95
N LYS A 246 26.11 37.96 24.58
CA LYS A 246 27.34 37.39 25.14
C LYS A 246 27.90 38.28 26.25
N ARG A 247 28.45 37.66 27.30
CA ARG A 247 29.11 38.39 28.40
C ARG A 247 30.54 38.80 28.02
N PRO A 248 31.04 39.97 28.45
CA PRO A 248 32.46 40.31 28.31
C PRO A 248 33.36 39.20 28.86
N GLY A 249 34.46 38.93 28.15
CA GLY A 249 35.40 37.84 28.43
C GLY A 249 35.07 36.50 27.76
N ALA A 250 33.89 36.35 27.14
CA ALA A 250 33.50 35.12 26.45
C ALA A 250 34.35 34.86 25.19
N VAL A 251 34.66 33.60 24.93
CA VAL A 251 35.24 33.17 23.65
C VAL A 251 34.14 33.20 22.59
N LEU A 252 34.42 33.84 21.47
CA LEU A 252 33.55 33.98 20.31
C LEU A 252 34.04 33.05 19.21
N GLU A 253 33.09 32.39 18.56
CA GLU A 253 33.30 31.64 17.32
C GLU A 253 32.85 32.51 16.14
N THR A 254 33.37 32.21 14.94
CA THR A 254 32.97 32.91 13.72
C THR A 254 31.47 32.75 13.48
N GLY A 255 30.75 33.85 13.24
CA GLY A 255 29.31 33.88 12.99
C GLY A 255 28.42 33.80 14.23
N CYS A 256 28.99 33.68 15.44
CA CYS A 256 28.23 33.63 16.69
C CYS A 256 27.56 34.96 17.00
N VAL A 257 26.33 34.93 17.54
CA VAL A 257 25.59 36.13 17.95
C VAL A 257 26.24 36.75 19.19
N VAL A 258 26.72 37.98 19.06
CA VAL A 258 27.33 38.77 20.13
C VAL A 258 26.26 39.58 20.87
N ALA A 259 25.41 40.26 20.11
CA ALA A 259 24.33 41.11 20.60
C ALA A 259 23.14 41.13 19.61
N ARG A 260 22.01 41.69 20.05
CA ARG A 260 20.86 42.00 19.20
C ARG A 260 20.69 43.51 19.07
N LEU A 261 20.13 43.99 17.97
CA LEU A 261 19.88 45.38 17.70
C LEU A 261 18.38 45.60 17.51
N GLU A 262 17.78 46.41 18.38
CA GLU A 262 16.42 46.93 18.18
C GLU A 262 16.52 48.14 17.26
N LEU A 263 16.13 47.97 15.99
CA LEU A 263 16.22 49.01 14.98
C LEU A 263 15.28 50.17 15.30
N ASP A 264 15.77 51.39 15.10
CA ASP A 264 14.94 52.60 15.21
C ASP A 264 13.88 52.66 14.11
N ASP A 265 14.21 52.17 12.91
CA ASP A 265 13.32 52.08 11.77
C ASP A 265 13.23 50.62 11.28
N PRO A 266 12.16 49.89 11.67
CA PRO A 266 11.93 48.52 11.20
C PRO A 266 11.78 48.41 9.68
N SER A 267 11.45 49.50 8.98
CA SER A 267 11.26 49.49 7.53
C SER A 267 12.56 49.38 6.73
N LYS A 268 13.71 49.58 7.38
CA LYS A 268 15.04 49.40 6.76
C LYS A 268 15.46 47.94 6.58
N VAL A 269 14.74 47.01 7.21
CA VAL A 269 14.90 45.58 6.90
C VAL A 269 14.28 45.36 5.53
N HIS A 270 15.12 45.36 4.49
CA HIS A 270 14.70 45.06 3.13
C HIS A 270 14.89 43.55 2.88
N PRO A 271 13.82 42.73 2.98
CA PRO A 271 13.92 41.34 2.56
C PRO A 271 14.19 41.27 1.06
N ALA A 272 15.12 40.41 0.65
CA ALA A 272 15.38 40.16 -0.75
C ALA A 272 14.11 39.61 -1.43
N GLU A 273 13.78 40.13 -2.61
CA GLU A 273 12.56 39.72 -3.32
C GLU A 273 12.72 38.31 -3.88
N PRO A 274 11.74 37.39 -3.69
CA PRO A 274 11.86 36.03 -4.20
C PRO A 274 11.81 36.01 -5.74
N PHE A 275 12.71 35.25 -6.35
CA PHE A 275 12.69 35.02 -7.78
C PHE A 275 11.43 34.26 -8.22
N THR A 276 10.67 34.82 -9.14
CA THR A 276 9.41 34.22 -9.65
C THR A 276 9.55 33.54 -11.00
N GLY A 277 10.71 33.61 -11.65
CA GLY A 277 10.95 32.97 -12.95
C GLY A 277 11.20 31.47 -12.85
N GLU A 278 11.31 30.80 -14.00
CA GLU A 278 11.56 29.36 -14.08
C GLU A 278 13.03 29.04 -14.41
N LEU A 279 13.45 27.80 -14.16
CA LEU A 279 14.73 27.28 -14.65
C LEU A 279 14.68 27.11 -16.17
N PRO A 280 15.71 27.54 -16.92
CA PRO A 280 15.73 27.36 -18.37
C PRO A 280 15.68 25.87 -18.75
N HIS A 281 14.87 25.54 -19.75
CA HIS A 281 14.75 24.17 -20.25
C HIS A 281 16.08 23.66 -20.81
N GLN A 282 16.53 22.53 -20.27
CA GLN A 282 17.75 21.86 -20.70
C GLN A 282 17.44 20.70 -21.67
N GLN A 283 18.27 20.52 -22.70
CA GLN A 283 18.21 19.32 -23.54
C GLN A 283 18.61 18.08 -22.72
N THR A 284 17.95 16.95 -22.96
CA THR A 284 18.32 15.66 -22.33
C THR A 284 19.81 15.43 -22.42
N LEU A 285 20.43 15.12 -21.28
CA LEU A 285 21.88 14.95 -21.18
C LEU A 285 22.38 13.93 -22.22
N PRO A 286 23.43 14.24 -23.02
CA PRO A 286 23.89 13.40 -24.11
C PRO A 286 24.37 11.99 -23.69
N ILE A 287 24.55 11.77 -22.38
CA ILE A 287 24.94 10.48 -21.78
C ILE A 287 23.84 9.43 -21.97
N LEU A 288 22.57 9.85 -22.07
CA LEU A 288 21.43 8.97 -22.28
C LEU A 288 21.29 8.65 -23.77
N GLY A 289 21.96 7.58 -24.19
CA GLY A 289 21.83 7.10 -25.55
C GLY A 289 20.40 6.64 -25.87
N GLU A 290 19.91 6.98 -27.06
CA GLU A 290 18.53 6.69 -27.49
C GLU A 290 18.30 5.22 -27.88
N LYS A 291 19.37 4.42 -27.98
CA LYS A 291 19.25 3.01 -28.35
C LYS A 291 18.61 2.21 -27.23
N LEU A 292 17.82 1.20 -27.59
CA LEU A 292 17.02 0.42 -26.66
C LEU A 292 17.81 -0.19 -25.47
N HIS A 293 19.04 -0.69 -25.68
CA HIS A 293 19.89 -1.21 -24.60
C HIS A 293 20.41 -0.13 -23.65
N GLN A 294 20.69 1.08 -24.18
CA GLN A 294 21.14 2.22 -23.37
C GLN A 294 19.99 2.74 -22.51
N VAL A 295 18.78 2.85 -23.10
CA VAL A 295 17.55 3.17 -22.35
C VAL A 295 17.29 2.12 -21.27
N PHE A 296 17.42 0.83 -21.58
CA PHE A 296 17.26 -0.26 -20.61
C PHE A 296 18.23 -0.12 -19.43
N HIS A 297 19.53 0.04 -19.68
CA HIS A 297 20.54 0.16 -18.63
C HIS A 297 20.33 1.40 -17.77
N SER A 298 20.04 2.55 -18.39
CA SER A 298 19.76 3.79 -17.65
C SER A 298 18.55 3.64 -16.73
N VAL A 299 17.45 3.08 -17.24
CA VAL A 299 16.22 2.89 -16.44
C VAL A 299 16.47 1.90 -15.30
N LEU A 300 17.17 0.79 -15.56
CA LEU A 300 17.50 -0.20 -14.54
C LEU A 300 18.40 0.39 -13.44
N GLU A 301 19.35 1.25 -13.81
CA GLU A 301 20.20 1.98 -12.87
C GLU A 301 19.37 2.95 -12.01
N ASN A 302 18.49 3.75 -12.62
CA ASN A 302 17.59 4.65 -11.90
C ASN A 302 16.71 3.90 -10.88
N LEU A 303 16.11 2.77 -11.27
CA LEU A 303 15.32 1.94 -10.36
C LEU A 303 16.17 1.28 -9.26
N THR A 304 17.41 0.91 -9.57
CA THR A 304 18.37 0.45 -8.55
C THR A 304 18.72 1.56 -7.56
N ASN A 305 18.91 2.80 -8.03
CA ASN A 305 19.20 3.94 -7.17
C ASN A 305 18.03 4.25 -6.23
N ILE A 306 16.78 4.10 -6.68
CA ILE A 306 15.60 4.18 -5.80
C ILE A 306 15.65 3.11 -4.71
N MET A 307 15.98 1.86 -5.06
CA MET A 307 16.14 0.79 -4.05
C MET A 307 17.26 1.10 -3.05
N ASN A 308 18.29 1.85 -3.45
CA ASN A 308 19.37 2.32 -2.58
C ASN A 308 19.03 3.57 -1.76
N GLY A 309 17.83 4.16 -1.92
CA GLY A 309 17.37 5.33 -1.15
C GLY A 309 17.43 6.67 -1.87
N TYR A 310 17.94 6.74 -3.11
CA TYR A 310 17.97 7.97 -3.89
C TYR A 310 16.59 8.29 -4.49
N CYS A 311 15.74 8.94 -3.69
CA CYS A 311 14.36 9.21 -4.05
C CYS A 311 14.05 10.70 -4.18
N LEU A 312 13.45 11.08 -5.31
CA LEU A 312 13.01 12.45 -5.61
C LEU A 312 11.80 12.88 -4.76
N PRO A 313 11.53 14.19 -4.60
CA PRO A 313 10.30 14.68 -3.97
C PRO A 313 9.05 14.42 -4.84
N GLU A 314 7.89 14.36 -4.18
CA GLU A 314 6.59 14.35 -4.86
C GLU A 314 6.26 15.77 -5.38
N PRO A 315 5.54 15.91 -6.52
CA PRO A 315 4.93 14.85 -7.34
C PRO A 315 5.85 14.26 -8.43
N ILE A 316 7.08 14.77 -8.58
CA ILE A 316 8.02 14.37 -9.64
C ILE A 316 8.35 12.88 -9.55
N PHE A 317 8.50 12.36 -8.33
CA PHE A 317 8.80 10.96 -8.08
C PHE A 317 7.76 10.01 -8.69
N SER A 318 6.48 10.15 -8.33
CA SER A 318 5.42 9.26 -8.82
C SER A 318 5.31 9.25 -10.36
N MET A 319 5.45 10.41 -11.00
CA MET A 319 5.41 10.54 -12.46
C MET A 319 6.58 9.82 -13.14
N LYS A 320 7.82 10.10 -12.69
CA LYS A 320 9.02 9.46 -13.24
C LYS A 320 9.07 7.96 -12.97
N LEU A 321 8.63 7.53 -11.79
CA LEU A 321 8.61 6.13 -11.41
C LEU A 321 7.74 5.29 -12.35
N LYS A 322 6.54 5.80 -12.68
CA LYS A 322 5.63 5.14 -13.62
C LYS A 322 6.23 5.05 -15.02
N ASP A 323 6.83 6.12 -15.52
CA ASP A 323 7.51 6.15 -16.82
C ASP A 323 8.69 5.17 -16.87
N TRP A 324 9.53 5.14 -15.84
CA TRP A 324 10.66 4.21 -15.74
C TRP A 324 10.22 2.75 -15.68
N VAL A 325 9.22 2.40 -14.88
CA VAL A 325 8.70 1.01 -14.84
C VAL A 325 8.13 0.59 -16.19
N GLN A 326 7.35 1.46 -16.85
CA GLN A 326 6.82 1.18 -18.18
C GLN A 326 7.92 1.00 -19.23
N LYS A 327 8.92 1.88 -19.26
CA LYS A 327 10.09 1.78 -20.16
C LYS A 327 10.91 0.52 -19.89
N LEU A 328 11.12 0.14 -18.62
CA LEU A 328 11.83 -1.09 -18.26
C LEU A 328 11.15 -2.31 -18.87
N LEU A 329 9.83 -2.43 -18.69
CA LEU A 329 9.08 -3.59 -19.16
C LEU A 329 8.96 -3.61 -20.68
N MET A 330 8.78 -2.44 -21.30
CA MET A 330 8.77 -2.31 -22.76
C MET A 330 10.10 -2.76 -23.37
N THR A 331 11.22 -2.29 -22.83
CA THR A 331 12.56 -2.65 -23.32
C THR A 331 12.88 -4.13 -23.11
N LEU A 332 12.57 -4.70 -21.94
CA LEU A 332 12.78 -6.13 -21.64
C LEU A 332 11.91 -7.08 -22.48
N ARG A 333 10.69 -6.66 -22.86
CA ARG A 333 9.82 -7.44 -23.75
C ARG A 333 10.26 -7.37 -25.21
N HIS A 334 11.09 -6.40 -25.59
CA HIS A 334 11.48 -6.18 -26.98
C HIS A 334 12.59 -7.17 -27.42
N PRO A 335 12.39 -7.95 -28.49
CA PRO A 335 13.33 -8.99 -28.91
C PRO A 335 14.69 -8.44 -29.40
N SER A 336 14.78 -7.15 -29.75
CA SER A 336 16.05 -6.55 -30.18
C SER A 336 17.02 -6.20 -29.06
N LEU A 337 16.59 -6.22 -27.80
CA LEU A 337 17.45 -5.91 -26.65
C LEU A 337 18.73 -6.76 -26.63
N PRO A 338 18.68 -8.10 -26.61
CA PRO A 338 19.88 -8.93 -26.56
C PRO A 338 20.76 -8.81 -27.82
N LEU A 339 20.18 -8.48 -28.98
CA LEU A 339 20.93 -8.24 -30.20
C LEU A 339 21.79 -6.98 -30.07
N LEU A 340 21.22 -5.90 -29.54
CA LEU A 340 21.92 -4.63 -29.40
C LEU A 340 22.99 -4.68 -28.30
N GLU A 341 22.70 -5.32 -27.16
CA GLU A 341 23.71 -5.57 -26.12
C GLU A 341 24.87 -6.43 -26.67
N LEU A 342 24.58 -7.48 -27.43
CA LEU A 342 25.62 -8.30 -28.04
C LEU A 342 26.43 -7.50 -29.07
N GLN A 343 25.79 -6.61 -29.84
CA GLN A 343 26.48 -5.77 -30.82
C GLN A 343 27.46 -4.79 -30.17
N GLU A 344 27.08 -4.17 -29.05
CA GLU A 344 27.96 -3.30 -28.28
C GLU A 344 29.17 -4.07 -27.71
N ILE A 345 28.91 -5.23 -27.07
CA ILE A 345 29.97 -6.11 -26.55
C ILE A 345 30.91 -6.56 -27.67
N MET A 346 30.38 -7.02 -28.81
CA MET A 346 31.17 -7.46 -29.96
C MET A 346 31.99 -6.32 -30.59
N THR A 347 31.56 -5.07 -30.45
CA THR A 347 32.31 -3.90 -30.90
C THR A 347 33.48 -3.61 -29.95
N SER A 348 33.27 -3.69 -28.64
CA SER A 348 34.32 -3.50 -27.64
C SER A 348 35.37 -4.61 -27.63
N VAL A 349 34.99 -5.84 -27.98
CA VAL A 349 35.85 -7.04 -27.89
C VAL A 349 36.49 -7.39 -29.24
N ALA A 350 36.09 -6.73 -30.33
CA ALA A 350 36.67 -6.91 -31.66
C ALA A 350 38.20 -6.84 -31.63
N GLY A 351 38.86 -7.80 -32.27
CA GLY A 351 40.33 -7.90 -32.31
C GLY A 351 41.00 -8.57 -31.09
N ARG A 352 40.27 -8.80 -29.98
CA ARG A 352 40.78 -9.56 -28.81
C ARG A 352 40.37 -11.04 -28.82
N ILE A 353 39.42 -11.41 -29.67
CA ILE A 353 38.92 -12.77 -29.86
C ILE A 353 39.49 -13.34 -31.17
N PRO A 354 39.78 -14.66 -31.23
CA PRO A 354 40.15 -15.34 -32.48
C PRO A 354 39.15 -15.08 -33.63
N PRO A 355 39.64 -14.71 -34.83
CA PRO A 355 38.79 -14.44 -36.01
C PRO A 355 37.74 -15.51 -36.36
N PRO A 356 38.00 -16.84 -36.23
CA PRO A 356 36.97 -17.83 -36.55
C PRO A 356 35.79 -17.79 -35.58
N VAL A 357 36.03 -17.51 -34.30
CA VAL A 357 34.99 -17.38 -33.27
C VAL A 357 34.17 -16.13 -33.51
N GLU A 358 34.83 -14.99 -33.75
CA GLU A 358 34.15 -13.73 -34.07
C GLU A 358 33.23 -13.87 -35.29
N LYS A 359 33.73 -14.47 -36.38
CA LYS A 359 32.94 -14.67 -37.61
C LYS A 359 31.73 -15.58 -37.38
N ALA A 360 31.87 -16.62 -36.55
CA ALA A 360 30.78 -17.53 -36.22
C ALA A 360 29.69 -16.81 -35.39
N VAL A 361 30.08 -16.06 -34.36
CA VAL A 361 29.13 -15.28 -33.53
C VAL A 361 28.41 -14.21 -34.38
N ARG A 362 29.13 -13.46 -35.22
CA ARG A 362 28.52 -12.46 -36.12
C ARG A 362 27.53 -13.07 -37.12
N ARG A 363 27.77 -14.31 -37.59
CA ARG A 363 26.83 -15.02 -38.47
C ARG A 363 25.53 -15.33 -37.73
N VAL A 364 25.61 -15.84 -36.50
CA VAL A 364 24.44 -16.14 -35.67
C VAL A 364 23.65 -14.87 -35.36
N MET A 365 24.34 -13.75 -35.07
CA MET A 365 23.71 -12.44 -34.88
C MET A 365 22.94 -11.97 -36.12
N ALA A 366 23.54 -12.07 -37.31
CA ALA A 366 22.89 -11.68 -38.56
C ALA A 366 21.64 -12.52 -38.85
N GLN A 367 21.72 -13.84 -38.59
CA GLN A 367 20.58 -14.74 -38.72
C GLN A 367 19.45 -14.39 -37.73
N TYR A 368 19.78 -14.07 -36.48
CA TYR A 368 18.80 -13.62 -35.50
C TYR A 368 18.14 -12.30 -35.91
N ALA A 369 18.93 -11.31 -36.34
CA ALA A 369 18.45 -10.02 -36.80
C ALA A 369 17.46 -10.14 -37.97
N SER A 370 17.71 -11.07 -38.91
CA SER A 370 16.80 -11.31 -40.04
C SER A 370 15.45 -11.93 -39.66
N ASN A 371 15.38 -12.66 -38.55
CA ASN A 371 14.20 -13.42 -38.11
C ASN A 371 13.46 -12.77 -36.93
N ILE A 372 13.83 -11.56 -36.53
CA ILE A 372 13.43 -10.94 -35.26
C ILE A 372 11.92 -10.69 -35.12
N THR A 373 11.20 -10.56 -36.23
CA THR A 373 9.74 -10.37 -36.26
C THR A 373 8.96 -11.67 -36.12
N SER A 374 9.62 -12.83 -36.17
CA SER A 374 8.96 -14.13 -36.01
C SER A 374 8.60 -14.41 -34.55
N VAL A 375 7.37 -14.85 -34.31
CA VAL A 375 6.84 -15.21 -32.97
C VAL A 375 7.64 -16.34 -32.31
N LEU A 376 8.27 -17.21 -33.11
CA LEU A 376 9.07 -18.35 -32.62
C LEU A 376 10.56 -18.00 -32.44
N CYS A 377 10.97 -16.77 -32.76
CA CYS A 377 12.38 -16.38 -32.71
C CYS A 377 12.84 -16.15 -31.26
N GLN A 378 13.70 -17.04 -30.76
CA GLN A 378 14.37 -16.87 -29.47
C GLN A 378 15.84 -16.47 -29.68
N PHE A 379 16.37 -15.69 -28.75
CA PHE A 379 17.78 -15.31 -28.78
C PHE A 379 18.66 -16.57 -28.72
N PRO A 380 19.61 -16.77 -29.65
CA PRO A 380 20.38 -18.02 -29.79
C PRO A 380 21.52 -18.13 -28.76
N SER A 381 21.20 -17.96 -27.48
CA SER A 381 22.16 -18.00 -26.35
C SER A 381 22.96 -19.29 -26.34
N GLN A 382 22.31 -20.45 -26.39
CA GLN A 382 22.99 -21.76 -26.36
C GLN A 382 23.93 -21.98 -27.55
N GLN A 383 23.54 -21.56 -28.76
CA GLN A 383 24.39 -21.71 -29.94
C GLN A 383 25.67 -20.88 -29.81
N ILE A 384 25.56 -19.65 -29.27
CA ILE A 384 26.72 -18.79 -29.02
C ILE A 384 27.61 -19.39 -27.92
N ALA A 385 27.03 -19.92 -26.83
CA ALA A 385 27.80 -20.62 -25.79
C ALA A 385 28.59 -21.81 -26.39
N THR A 386 27.94 -22.65 -27.20
CA THR A 386 28.60 -23.81 -27.83
C THR A 386 29.76 -23.39 -28.73
N ILE A 387 29.64 -22.29 -29.48
CA ILE A 387 30.75 -21.76 -30.30
C ILE A 387 31.97 -21.42 -29.42
N LEU A 388 31.74 -20.78 -28.28
CA LEU A 388 32.80 -20.42 -27.33
C LEU A 388 33.42 -21.66 -26.67
N ASP A 389 32.58 -22.58 -26.19
CA ASP A 389 33.02 -23.81 -25.51
C ASP A 389 33.79 -24.74 -26.45
N CYS A 390 33.35 -24.88 -27.70
CA CYS A 390 34.05 -25.65 -28.72
C CYS A 390 35.45 -25.08 -28.99
N HIS A 391 35.59 -23.75 -29.07
CA HIS A 391 36.91 -23.14 -29.25
C HIS A 391 37.79 -23.28 -28.00
N ALA A 392 37.23 -23.06 -26.82
CA ALA A 392 37.94 -23.25 -25.55
C ALA A 392 38.48 -24.69 -25.38
N ALA A 393 37.74 -25.69 -25.86
CA ALA A 393 38.16 -27.09 -25.88
C ALA A 393 39.39 -27.36 -26.77
N THR A 394 39.58 -26.59 -27.85
CA THR A 394 40.75 -26.73 -28.75
C THR A 394 42.05 -26.18 -28.15
N LEU A 395 41.96 -25.27 -27.18
CA LEU A 395 43.13 -24.69 -26.52
C LEU A 395 43.72 -25.73 -25.56
N GLN A 396 45.00 -26.08 -25.69
CA GLN A 396 45.64 -27.10 -24.83
C GLN A 396 46.30 -26.51 -23.59
N ARG A 397 46.82 -25.27 -23.67
CA ARG A 397 47.48 -24.60 -22.54
C ARG A 397 46.45 -23.92 -21.65
N LYS A 398 46.57 -24.12 -20.33
CA LYS A 398 45.70 -23.49 -19.32
C LYS A 398 45.73 -21.95 -19.39
N ALA A 399 46.92 -21.36 -19.58
CA ALA A 399 47.09 -19.92 -19.72
C ALA A 399 46.34 -19.34 -20.93
N ASP A 400 46.37 -20.02 -22.08
CA ASP A 400 45.65 -19.58 -23.28
C ASP A 400 44.13 -19.63 -23.08
N ARG A 401 43.63 -20.64 -22.34
CA ARG A 401 42.21 -20.73 -21.97
C ARG A 401 41.79 -19.60 -21.05
N GLU A 402 42.58 -19.28 -20.03
CA GLU A 402 42.28 -18.18 -19.10
C GLU A 402 42.23 -16.84 -19.81
N VAL A 403 43.18 -16.56 -20.72
CA VAL A 403 43.16 -15.34 -21.54
C VAL A 403 41.93 -15.30 -22.46
N PHE A 404 41.58 -16.42 -23.09
CA PHE A 404 40.38 -16.52 -23.93
C PHE A 404 39.08 -16.26 -23.13
N PHE A 405 38.94 -16.85 -21.94
CA PHE A 405 37.79 -16.62 -21.08
C PHE A 405 37.73 -15.17 -20.58
N MET A 406 38.86 -14.57 -20.19
CA MET A 406 38.91 -13.15 -19.83
C MET A 406 38.45 -12.24 -20.97
N ASN A 407 38.86 -12.54 -22.20
CA ASN A 407 38.44 -11.76 -23.37
C ASN A 407 36.98 -12.00 -23.80
N THR A 408 36.41 -13.17 -23.49
CA THR A 408 35.04 -13.56 -23.89
C THR A 408 34.01 -13.47 -22.75
N GLN A 409 34.43 -13.09 -21.55
CA GLN A 409 33.62 -13.10 -20.33
C GLN A 409 32.32 -12.30 -20.47
N SER A 410 32.37 -11.13 -21.09
CA SER A 410 31.20 -10.28 -21.32
C SER A 410 30.16 -10.96 -22.23
N ILE A 411 30.61 -11.71 -23.25
CA ILE A 411 29.74 -12.49 -24.14
C ILE A 411 29.11 -13.65 -23.37
N VAL A 412 29.90 -14.38 -22.59
CA VAL A 412 29.41 -15.51 -21.76
C VAL A 412 28.37 -15.02 -20.75
N GLN A 413 28.61 -13.89 -20.08
CA GLN A 413 27.66 -13.29 -19.15
C GLN A 413 26.34 -12.91 -19.82
N LEU A 414 26.39 -12.30 -21.02
CA LEU A 414 25.18 -11.98 -21.78
C LEU A 414 24.39 -13.23 -22.16
N VAL A 415 25.08 -14.25 -22.66
CA VAL A 415 24.47 -15.53 -23.06
C VAL A 415 23.83 -16.23 -21.87
N GLN A 416 24.44 -16.18 -20.69
CA GLN A 416 23.87 -16.71 -19.45
C GLN A 416 22.61 -15.94 -19.02
N LYS A 417 22.61 -14.60 -19.08
CA LYS A 417 21.44 -13.77 -18.77
C LYS A 417 20.21 -14.14 -19.61
N TYR A 418 20.41 -14.39 -20.91
CA TYR A 418 19.35 -14.73 -21.85
C TYR A 418 19.16 -16.24 -22.08
N ARG A 419 19.66 -17.10 -21.18
CA ARG A 419 19.52 -18.56 -21.30
C ARG A 419 18.06 -19.01 -21.37
N SER A 420 17.18 -18.35 -20.62
CA SER A 420 15.73 -18.61 -20.56
C SER A 420 14.92 -17.65 -21.45
N GLY A 421 15.57 -17.03 -22.44
CA GLY A 421 14.97 -16.02 -23.32
C GLY A 421 14.72 -14.66 -22.64
N THR A 422 14.12 -13.73 -23.39
CA THR A 422 13.83 -12.37 -22.92
C THR A 422 12.83 -12.34 -21.76
N ARG A 423 11.81 -13.21 -21.80
CA ARG A 423 10.85 -13.37 -20.69
C ARG A 423 11.51 -13.88 -19.41
N GLY A 424 12.42 -14.85 -19.51
CA GLY A 424 13.18 -15.34 -18.35
C GLY A 424 14.09 -14.27 -17.77
N TYR A 425 14.80 -13.51 -18.63
CA TYR A 425 15.63 -12.40 -18.18
C TYR A 425 14.82 -11.28 -17.52
N MET A 426 13.65 -10.94 -18.08
CA MET A 426 12.72 -9.97 -17.48
C MET A 426 12.33 -10.37 -16.05
N LYS A 427 11.97 -11.64 -15.83
CA LYS A 427 11.68 -12.16 -14.49
C LYS A 427 12.89 -12.01 -13.57
N ALA A 428 14.08 -12.41 -14.02
CA ALA A 428 15.31 -12.31 -13.22
C ALA A 428 15.62 -10.87 -12.79
N VAL A 429 15.51 -9.89 -13.70
CA VAL A 429 15.75 -8.47 -13.39
C VAL A 429 14.78 -7.94 -12.32
N VAL A 430 13.49 -8.27 -12.43
CA VAL A 430 12.50 -7.85 -11.44
C VAL A 430 12.73 -8.56 -10.09
N LEU A 431 13.02 -9.86 -10.10
CA LEU A 431 13.35 -10.62 -8.88
C LEU A 431 14.57 -10.03 -8.18
N ASP A 432 15.61 -9.63 -8.91
CA ASP A 432 16.81 -9.00 -8.33
C ASP A 432 16.49 -7.66 -7.66
N LEU A 433 15.58 -6.84 -8.22
CA LEU A 433 15.11 -5.61 -7.57
C LEU A 433 14.33 -5.91 -6.27
N LEU A 434 13.47 -6.93 -6.28
CA LEU A 434 12.73 -7.36 -5.08
C LEU A 434 13.68 -7.92 -4.01
N ARG A 435 14.71 -8.68 -4.40
CA ARG A 435 15.74 -9.17 -3.48
C ARG A 435 16.54 -8.02 -2.86
N LYS A 436 16.90 -6.99 -3.63
CA LYS A 436 17.58 -5.79 -3.09
C LYS A 436 16.74 -5.10 -2.02
N TYR A 437 15.43 -4.99 -2.24
CA TYR A 437 14.52 -4.46 -1.23
C TYR A 437 14.51 -5.33 0.05
N LEU A 438 14.32 -6.64 -0.09
CA LEU A 438 14.28 -7.58 1.05
C LEU A 438 15.60 -7.60 1.85
N LEU A 439 16.74 -7.57 1.17
CA LEU A 439 18.07 -7.56 1.79
C LEU A 439 18.23 -6.43 2.80
N VAL A 440 17.69 -5.24 2.50
CA VAL A 440 17.74 -4.09 3.42
C VAL A 440 16.68 -4.24 4.51
N GLU A 441 15.41 -4.45 4.11
CA GLU A 441 14.29 -4.36 5.06
C GLU A 441 14.27 -5.50 6.08
N HIS A 442 14.88 -6.65 5.80
CA HIS A 442 14.97 -7.76 6.75
C HIS A 442 15.69 -7.35 8.05
N HIS A 443 16.69 -6.45 7.96
CA HIS A 443 17.43 -5.97 9.12
C HIS A 443 16.60 -5.10 10.07
N PHE A 444 15.55 -4.44 9.57
CA PHE A 444 14.71 -3.50 10.33
C PHE A 444 13.41 -4.13 10.86
N GLN A 445 13.21 -5.44 10.68
CA GLN A 445 12.02 -6.12 11.20
C GLN A 445 12.09 -6.39 12.71
N GLN A 446 13.30 -6.64 13.25
CA GLN A 446 13.47 -7.13 14.61
C GLN A 446 13.71 -5.99 15.61
N ALA A 447 12.75 -5.75 16.52
CA ALA A 447 12.80 -4.75 17.59
C ALA A 447 12.67 -3.27 17.12
N HIS A 448 12.99 -2.32 18.00
CA HIS A 448 13.00 -0.89 17.70
C HIS A 448 14.24 -0.50 16.88
N TYR A 449 14.11 0.55 16.08
CA TYR A 449 15.13 1.05 15.13
C TYR A 449 16.55 1.08 15.72
N ASP A 450 16.74 1.68 16.90
CA ASP A 450 18.06 1.79 17.54
C ASP A 450 18.74 0.43 17.73
N LYS A 451 17.96 -0.58 18.15
CA LYS A 451 18.46 -1.94 18.34
C LYS A 451 18.75 -2.63 17.01
N CYS A 452 17.94 -2.38 15.97
CA CYS A 452 18.21 -2.86 14.62
C CYS A 452 19.55 -2.32 14.10
N VAL A 453 19.80 -1.02 14.26
CA VAL A 453 21.03 -0.36 13.81
C VAL A 453 22.26 -0.88 14.57
N ILE A 454 22.16 -1.07 15.89
CA ILE A 454 23.25 -1.66 16.68
C ILE A 454 23.56 -3.08 16.20
N ASN A 455 22.53 -3.92 15.99
CA ASN A 455 22.73 -5.28 15.47
C ASN A 455 23.35 -5.27 14.07
N LEU A 456 22.89 -4.38 13.19
CA LEU A 456 23.43 -4.22 11.84
C LEU A 456 24.90 -3.78 11.88
N ARG A 457 25.24 -2.86 12.77
CA ARG A 457 26.62 -2.42 13.04
C ARG A 457 27.50 -3.58 13.49
N GLU A 458 27.04 -4.42 14.42
CA GLU A 458 27.83 -5.58 14.87
C GLU A 458 28.02 -6.64 13.77
N GLN A 459 27.03 -6.84 12.89
CA GLN A 459 27.11 -7.79 11.78
C GLN A 459 28.07 -7.34 10.67
N LEU A 460 28.17 -6.04 10.41
CA LEU A 460 28.91 -5.48 9.27
C LEU A 460 30.26 -4.84 9.64
N LYS A 461 30.73 -4.96 10.89
CA LYS A 461 32.10 -4.54 11.27
C LYS A 461 33.14 -5.27 10.41
N PRO A 462 34.12 -4.57 9.77
CA PRO A 462 34.55 -3.18 9.98
C PRO A 462 33.96 -2.11 9.03
N ASP A 463 33.06 -2.47 8.10
CA ASP A 463 32.61 -1.57 7.04
C ASP A 463 31.36 -0.75 7.45
N MET A 464 31.58 0.42 8.04
CA MET A 464 30.50 1.34 8.45
C MET A 464 29.79 2.00 7.28
N SER A 465 30.41 2.07 6.09
CA SER A 465 29.81 2.68 4.92
C SER A 465 28.59 1.89 4.44
N ARG A 466 28.66 0.55 4.47
CA ARG A 466 27.53 -0.31 4.14
C ARG A 466 26.38 -0.21 5.14
N VAL A 467 26.68 0.02 6.42
CA VAL A 467 25.66 0.28 7.44
C VAL A 467 24.93 1.59 7.14
N LEU A 468 25.68 2.64 6.80
CA LEU A 468 25.13 3.93 6.38
C LEU A 468 24.22 3.77 5.15
N ASP A 469 24.66 3.04 4.13
CA ASP A 469 23.88 2.81 2.90
C ASP A 469 22.56 2.07 3.19
N CYS A 470 22.58 1.08 4.08
CA CYS A 470 21.37 0.36 4.49
C CYS A 470 20.38 1.29 5.22
N ILE A 471 20.88 2.15 6.11
CA ILE A 471 20.04 3.11 6.84
C ILE A 471 19.48 4.16 5.87
N PHE A 472 20.31 4.67 4.96
CA PHE A 472 19.90 5.63 3.93
C PHE A 472 18.80 5.05 3.01
N SER A 473 18.95 3.77 2.62
CA SER A 473 17.92 3.05 1.86
C SER A 473 16.63 2.87 2.67
N HIS A 474 16.72 2.47 3.93
CA HIS A 474 15.56 2.27 4.80
C HIS A 474 14.80 3.57 5.09
N ALA A 475 15.50 4.70 5.21
CA ALA A 475 14.89 6.03 5.42
C ALA A 475 13.85 6.39 4.33
N GLN A 476 13.97 5.83 3.12
CA GLN A 476 13.04 6.07 2.00
C GLN A 476 12.11 4.87 1.72
N VAL A 477 11.85 4.01 2.71
CA VAL A 477 11.00 2.82 2.57
C VAL A 477 9.63 3.13 1.97
N ALA A 478 8.98 4.25 2.35
CA ALA A 478 7.66 4.61 1.84
C ALA A 478 7.63 4.77 0.31
N LYS A 479 8.69 5.32 -0.28
CA LYS A 479 8.84 5.50 -1.73
C LYS A 479 9.26 4.21 -2.43
N LYS A 480 10.16 3.43 -1.80
CA LYS A 480 10.53 2.08 -2.26
C LYS A 480 9.32 1.15 -2.35
N ASN A 481 8.39 1.24 -1.39
CA ASN A 481 7.16 0.46 -1.39
C ASN A 481 6.30 0.70 -2.63
N GLN A 482 6.23 1.95 -3.13
CA GLN A 482 5.49 2.25 -4.36
C GLN A 482 6.09 1.52 -5.57
N LEU A 483 7.43 1.50 -5.68
CA LEU A 483 8.13 0.77 -6.74
C LEU A 483 7.89 -0.74 -6.63
N VAL A 484 8.03 -1.31 -5.43
CA VAL A 484 7.82 -2.75 -5.20
C VAL A 484 6.40 -3.17 -5.58
N ILE A 485 5.39 -2.39 -5.19
CA ILE A 485 3.98 -2.66 -5.53
C ILE A 485 3.79 -2.66 -7.06
N MET A 486 4.30 -1.66 -7.77
CA MET A 486 4.18 -1.59 -9.24
C MET A 486 4.92 -2.74 -9.95
N LEU A 487 6.08 -3.15 -9.44
CA LEU A 487 6.82 -4.30 -9.98
C LEU A 487 6.05 -5.62 -9.79
N ILE A 488 5.42 -5.80 -8.62
CA ILE A 488 4.58 -6.97 -8.34
C ILE A 488 3.35 -6.99 -9.29
N ASP A 489 2.70 -5.85 -9.50
CA ASP A 489 1.53 -5.71 -10.37
C ASP A 489 1.82 -6.10 -11.81
N GLU A 490 2.91 -5.56 -12.37
CA GLU A 490 3.29 -5.79 -13.75
C GLU A 490 3.79 -7.21 -14.02
N LEU A 491 4.40 -7.85 -13.01
CA LEU A 491 4.89 -9.22 -13.12
C LEU A 491 3.74 -10.24 -13.07
N CYS A 492 2.68 -9.94 -12.30
CA CYS A 492 1.62 -10.90 -11.95
C CYS A 492 0.28 -10.61 -12.63
N GLY A 493 0.14 -9.51 -13.36
CA GLY A 493 -1.09 -9.13 -14.07
C GLY A 493 -1.57 -10.09 -15.17
N PRO A 494 -0.71 -10.68 -16.02
CA PRO A 494 -1.18 -11.47 -17.17
C PRO A 494 -1.23 -13.00 -16.98
N ASP A 495 -0.42 -13.57 -16.08
CA ASP A 495 -0.23 -15.02 -15.95
C ASP A 495 -0.34 -15.48 -14.48
N PRO A 496 -1.32 -16.35 -14.14
CA PRO A 496 -1.45 -16.90 -12.78
C PRO A 496 -0.39 -17.97 -12.44
N SER A 497 0.46 -18.38 -13.40
CA SER A 497 1.54 -19.34 -13.14
C SER A 497 2.82 -18.65 -12.64
N LEU A 498 2.88 -18.47 -11.33
CA LEU A 498 4.09 -17.99 -10.65
C LEU A 498 5.20 -19.06 -10.73
N SER A 499 6.43 -18.64 -11.00
CA SER A 499 7.60 -19.52 -10.85
C SER A 499 7.93 -19.73 -9.37
N ASP A 500 8.46 -20.89 -9.00
CA ASP A 500 8.81 -21.22 -7.60
C ASP A 500 9.70 -20.15 -6.93
N GLU A 501 10.66 -19.58 -7.67
CA GLU A 501 11.52 -18.49 -7.17
C GLU A 501 10.75 -17.21 -6.82
N LEU A 502 9.70 -16.89 -7.58
CA LEU A 502 8.87 -15.72 -7.34
C LEU A 502 7.98 -15.96 -6.12
N THR A 503 7.40 -17.16 -6.02
CA THR A 503 6.61 -17.59 -4.86
C THR A 503 7.43 -17.51 -3.56
N ALA A 504 8.72 -17.90 -3.59
CA ALA A 504 9.61 -17.77 -2.44
C ALA A 504 9.80 -16.31 -2.01
N ILE A 505 10.11 -15.40 -2.94
CA ILE A 505 10.27 -13.97 -2.64
C ILE A 505 8.98 -13.33 -2.13
N LEU A 506 7.84 -13.66 -2.75
CA LEU A 506 6.54 -13.14 -2.31
C LEU A 506 6.22 -13.62 -0.88
N ASN A 507 6.52 -14.87 -0.55
CA ASN A 507 6.37 -15.38 0.82
C ASN A 507 7.25 -14.60 1.81
N GLU A 508 8.52 -14.32 1.47
CA GLU A 508 9.39 -13.47 2.30
C GLU A 508 8.83 -12.06 2.47
N LEU A 509 8.28 -11.44 1.42
CA LEU A 509 7.63 -10.13 1.51
C LEU A 509 6.42 -10.14 2.45
N THR A 510 5.67 -11.25 2.52
CA THR A 510 4.53 -11.35 3.46
C THR A 510 4.93 -11.44 4.93
N GLN A 511 6.20 -11.75 5.23
CA GLN A 511 6.73 -11.84 6.60
C GLN A 511 7.11 -10.47 7.18
N LEU A 512 7.17 -9.42 6.35
CA LEU A 512 7.42 -8.05 6.80
C LEU A 512 6.26 -7.57 7.67
N SER A 513 6.55 -7.29 8.95
CA SER A 513 5.52 -7.08 9.99
C SER A 513 5.37 -5.64 10.46
N LYS A 514 6.32 -4.76 10.12
CA LYS A 514 6.24 -3.33 10.46
C LYS A 514 5.12 -2.64 9.68
N SER A 515 4.55 -1.59 10.29
CA SER A 515 3.49 -0.76 9.68
C SER A 515 3.88 -0.17 8.33
N GLU A 516 5.15 0.16 8.15
CA GLU A 516 5.66 0.79 6.93
C GLU A 516 5.54 -0.14 5.72
N HIS A 517 5.70 -1.46 5.90
CA HIS A 517 5.66 -2.43 4.80
C HIS A 517 4.27 -3.04 4.57
N CYS A 518 3.24 -2.66 5.34
CA CYS A 518 1.95 -3.36 5.31
C CYS A 518 1.36 -3.44 3.90
N LYS A 519 1.47 -2.36 3.12
CA LYS A 519 0.97 -2.29 1.74
C LYS A 519 1.68 -3.29 0.80
N VAL A 520 2.98 -3.46 0.96
CA VAL A 520 3.78 -4.40 0.16
C VAL A 520 3.48 -5.83 0.55
N ALA A 521 3.48 -6.13 1.86
CA ALA A 521 3.17 -7.46 2.39
C ALA A 521 1.75 -7.90 1.99
N LEU A 522 0.79 -6.96 2.07
CA LEU A 522 -0.57 -7.12 1.58
C LEU A 522 -0.57 -7.47 0.09
N ARG A 523 0.08 -6.66 -0.75
CA ARG A 523 0.04 -6.88 -2.19
C ARG A 523 0.67 -8.20 -2.61
N ALA A 524 1.82 -8.56 -2.01
CA ALA A 524 2.46 -9.85 -2.23
C ALA A 524 1.54 -11.02 -1.85
N ARG A 525 0.80 -10.89 -0.74
CA ARG A 525 -0.18 -11.88 -0.31
C ARG A 525 -1.36 -11.99 -1.28
N GLN A 526 -1.93 -10.87 -1.73
CA GLN A 526 -3.00 -10.87 -2.73
C GLN A 526 -2.61 -11.63 -4.00
N VAL A 527 -1.36 -11.45 -4.46
CA VAL A 527 -0.83 -12.18 -5.63
C VAL A 527 -0.67 -13.67 -5.36
N LEU A 528 -0.11 -14.07 -4.22
CA LEU A 528 0.00 -15.48 -3.82
C LEU A 528 -1.36 -16.15 -3.74
N ILE A 529 -2.36 -15.44 -3.23
CA ILE A 529 -3.73 -15.93 -3.15
C ILE A 529 -4.32 -16.08 -4.55
N ALA A 530 -4.12 -15.08 -5.41
CA ALA A 530 -4.61 -15.12 -6.79
C ALA A 530 -3.99 -16.26 -7.61
N SER A 531 -2.73 -16.64 -7.36
CA SER A 531 -2.07 -17.75 -8.08
C SER A 531 -2.59 -19.14 -7.67
N HIS A 532 -3.07 -19.29 -6.43
CA HIS A 532 -3.73 -20.52 -5.97
C HIS A 532 -5.16 -20.66 -6.51
N LEU A 533 -5.78 -19.58 -6.99
CA LEU A 533 -7.11 -19.61 -7.59
C LEU A 533 -7.01 -19.96 -9.08
N PRO A 534 -7.84 -20.90 -9.58
CA PRO A 534 -7.88 -21.17 -11.02
C PRO A 534 -8.36 -19.91 -11.77
N SER A 535 -7.74 -19.67 -12.93
CA SER A 535 -8.04 -18.50 -13.76
C SER A 535 -9.52 -18.43 -14.13
N TYR A 536 -10.03 -17.21 -14.33
CA TYR A 536 -11.41 -16.99 -14.74
C TYR A 536 -11.76 -17.81 -16.00
N GLU A 537 -10.89 -17.82 -17.01
CA GLU A 537 -11.09 -18.55 -18.27
C GLU A 537 -11.18 -20.07 -18.05
N LEU A 538 -10.33 -20.62 -17.18
CA LEU A 538 -10.36 -22.05 -16.86
C LEU A 538 -11.67 -22.43 -16.15
N ARG A 539 -12.10 -21.61 -15.18
CA ARG A 539 -13.36 -21.81 -14.47
C ARG A 539 -14.57 -21.64 -15.38
N HIS A 540 -14.55 -20.65 -16.28
CA HIS A 540 -15.60 -20.43 -17.28
C HIS A 540 -15.78 -21.66 -18.16
N ASN A 541 -14.69 -22.14 -18.77
CA ASN A 541 -14.72 -23.35 -19.62
C ASN A 541 -15.19 -24.59 -18.86
N GLN A 542 -14.83 -24.71 -17.58
CA GLN A 542 -15.26 -25.83 -16.75
C GLN A 542 -16.77 -25.77 -16.43
N VAL A 543 -17.30 -24.61 -16.05
CA VAL A 543 -18.74 -24.43 -15.79
C VAL A 543 -19.55 -24.66 -17.07
N GLU A 544 -19.06 -24.16 -18.20
CA GLU A 544 -19.65 -24.41 -19.52
C GLU A 544 -19.69 -25.90 -19.86
N SER A 545 -18.57 -26.61 -19.66
CA SER A 545 -18.50 -28.06 -19.87
C SER A 545 -19.49 -28.83 -18.99
N ILE A 546 -19.74 -28.38 -17.76
CA ILE A 546 -20.75 -29.00 -16.88
C ILE A 546 -22.17 -28.73 -17.40
N PHE A 547 -22.49 -27.51 -17.84
CA PHE A 547 -23.80 -27.23 -18.43
C PHE A 547 -24.02 -28.02 -19.72
N LEU A 548 -23.04 -28.08 -20.61
CA LEU A 548 -23.16 -28.81 -21.88
C LEU A 548 -23.24 -30.33 -21.68
N SER A 549 -22.59 -30.88 -20.64
CA SER A 549 -22.71 -32.31 -20.30
C SER A 549 -23.98 -32.66 -19.54
N ALA A 550 -24.63 -31.69 -18.89
CA ALA A 550 -25.93 -31.88 -18.24
C ALA A 550 -27.11 -31.85 -19.22
N ILE A 551 -26.90 -31.36 -20.45
CA ILE A 551 -27.91 -31.24 -21.50
C ILE A 551 -27.68 -32.36 -22.52
N ASP A 552 -28.61 -33.30 -22.62
CA ASP A 552 -28.57 -34.34 -23.66
C ASP A 552 -28.86 -33.74 -25.04
N MET A 553 -28.12 -34.17 -26.07
CA MET A 553 -28.22 -33.66 -27.44
C MET A 553 -29.58 -33.94 -28.11
N TYR A 554 -30.43 -34.81 -27.53
CA TYR A 554 -31.67 -35.30 -28.14
C TYR A 554 -32.94 -35.25 -27.26
N GLY A 555 -32.95 -34.66 -26.06
CA GLY A 555 -34.12 -34.77 -25.18
C GLY A 555 -34.33 -33.62 -24.18
N HIS A 556 -35.59 -33.18 -24.06
CA HIS A 556 -36.11 -32.17 -23.14
C HIS A 556 -36.10 -32.57 -21.64
N GLN A 557 -35.28 -33.53 -21.23
CA GLN A 557 -35.22 -33.98 -19.84
C GLN A 557 -33.95 -33.48 -19.15
N PHE A 558 -34.18 -32.57 -18.21
CA PHE A 558 -33.19 -32.01 -17.29
C PHE A 558 -32.64 -33.13 -16.40
N CYS A 559 -31.31 -33.33 -16.38
CA CYS A 559 -30.65 -34.27 -15.47
C CYS A 559 -30.14 -33.50 -14.22
N PRO A 560 -30.94 -33.39 -13.13
CA PRO A 560 -30.57 -32.60 -11.96
C PRO A 560 -29.30 -33.09 -11.26
N GLU A 561 -28.93 -34.36 -11.41
CA GLU A 561 -27.75 -34.95 -10.77
C GLU A 561 -26.43 -34.29 -11.20
N ASN A 562 -26.27 -33.94 -12.48
CA ASN A 562 -25.05 -33.28 -12.97
C ASN A 562 -24.96 -31.83 -12.49
N LEU A 563 -26.10 -31.16 -12.30
CA LEU A 563 -26.20 -29.80 -11.78
C LEU A 563 -26.08 -29.73 -10.25
N LYS A 564 -26.39 -30.80 -9.52
CA LYS A 564 -26.07 -30.89 -8.08
C LYS A 564 -24.61 -30.62 -7.82
N LYS A 565 -23.71 -31.01 -8.75
CA LYS A 565 -22.31 -30.65 -8.67
C LYS A 565 -22.13 -29.13 -8.60
N LEU A 566 -22.79 -28.33 -9.44
CA LEU A 566 -22.70 -26.86 -9.38
C LEU A 566 -23.49 -26.22 -8.23
N ILE A 567 -24.60 -26.83 -7.80
CA ILE A 567 -25.43 -26.30 -6.71
C ILE A 567 -24.75 -26.50 -5.35
N LEU A 568 -24.32 -27.74 -5.09
CA LEU A 568 -23.64 -28.15 -3.87
C LEU A 568 -22.13 -27.92 -3.94
N SER A 569 -21.58 -27.61 -5.13
CA SER A 569 -20.17 -27.26 -5.24
C SER A 569 -19.88 -26.18 -4.24
N GLU A 570 -18.81 -26.39 -3.49
CA GLU A 570 -18.40 -25.44 -2.50
C GLU A 570 -17.68 -24.24 -3.19
N THR A 571 -17.47 -24.25 -4.52
CA THR A 571 -16.70 -23.19 -5.23
C THR A 571 -17.47 -21.90 -5.44
N THR A 572 -16.82 -20.74 -5.43
CA THR A 572 -17.51 -19.48 -5.78
C THR A 572 -17.78 -19.43 -7.27
N ILE A 573 -19.07 -19.48 -7.66
CA ILE A 573 -19.48 -19.45 -9.07
C ILE A 573 -20.25 -18.18 -9.46
N PHE A 574 -20.60 -17.29 -8.53
CA PHE A 574 -21.45 -16.13 -8.85
C PHE A 574 -20.78 -15.08 -9.73
N ASP A 575 -19.46 -15.13 -9.89
CA ASP A 575 -18.70 -14.30 -10.83
C ASP A 575 -18.73 -14.83 -12.27
N VAL A 576 -18.88 -16.15 -12.45
CA VAL A 576 -18.92 -16.79 -13.78
C VAL A 576 -20.36 -17.13 -14.19
N LEU A 577 -21.16 -17.67 -13.29
CA LEU A 577 -22.51 -18.19 -13.54
C LEU A 577 -23.43 -17.21 -14.29
N PRO A 578 -23.47 -15.89 -13.97
CA PRO A 578 -24.38 -14.98 -14.64
C PRO A 578 -24.10 -14.76 -16.13
N THR A 579 -22.91 -15.07 -16.65
CA THR A 579 -22.65 -14.99 -18.10
C THR A 579 -23.51 -15.99 -18.88
N PHE A 580 -23.79 -17.14 -18.26
CA PHE A 580 -24.62 -18.20 -18.84
C PHE A 580 -26.13 -17.92 -18.80
N PHE A 581 -26.58 -16.82 -18.18
CA PHE A 581 -27.98 -16.36 -18.29
C PHE A 581 -28.31 -15.89 -19.71
N TYR A 582 -27.28 -15.56 -20.50
CA TYR A 582 -27.38 -14.99 -21.84
C TYR A 582 -26.67 -15.87 -22.88
N HIS A 583 -26.60 -17.18 -22.62
CA HIS A 583 -25.98 -18.15 -23.51
C HIS A 583 -26.81 -18.35 -24.80
N ALA A 584 -26.19 -18.75 -25.92
CA ALA A 584 -26.90 -18.94 -27.19
C ALA A 584 -27.95 -20.09 -27.15
N ASN A 585 -27.79 -21.03 -26.22
CA ASN A 585 -28.72 -22.13 -25.98
C ASN A 585 -29.69 -21.79 -24.84
N ASN A 586 -30.99 -21.71 -25.14
CA ASN A 586 -32.04 -21.38 -24.16
C ASN A 586 -32.11 -22.39 -23.00
N VAL A 587 -31.77 -23.66 -23.22
CA VAL A 587 -31.76 -24.68 -22.16
C VAL A 587 -30.64 -24.39 -21.15
N VAL A 588 -29.49 -23.90 -21.62
CA VAL A 588 -28.38 -23.45 -20.74
C VAL A 588 -28.83 -22.23 -19.92
N CYS A 589 -29.58 -21.30 -20.53
CA CYS A 589 -30.11 -20.13 -19.82
C CYS A 589 -31.10 -20.50 -18.70
N MET A 590 -32.01 -21.44 -18.97
CA MET A 590 -32.93 -21.95 -17.94
C MET A 590 -32.17 -22.67 -16.82
N ALA A 591 -31.22 -23.54 -17.18
CA ALA A 591 -30.42 -24.30 -16.21
C ALA A 591 -29.56 -23.38 -15.33
N SER A 592 -28.95 -22.34 -15.91
CA SER A 592 -28.09 -21.41 -15.17
C SER A 592 -28.88 -20.54 -14.18
N LEU A 593 -30.09 -20.09 -14.55
CA LEU A 593 -31.00 -19.38 -13.64
C LEU A 593 -31.48 -20.27 -12.48
N GLU A 594 -31.80 -21.54 -12.75
CA GLU A 594 -32.15 -22.50 -11.69
C GLU A 594 -30.98 -22.79 -10.75
N VAL A 595 -29.77 -23.00 -11.29
CA VAL A 595 -28.56 -23.18 -10.47
C VAL A 595 -28.32 -21.96 -9.58
N TYR A 596 -28.52 -20.75 -10.11
CA TYR A 596 -28.39 -19.51 -9.36
C TYR A 596 -29.36 -19.46 -8.17
N VAL A 597 -30.65 -19.74 -8.41
CA VAL A 597 -31.69 -19.75 -7.35
C VAL A 597 -31.40 -20.85 -6.32
N ARG A 598 -31.19 -22.10 -6.74
CA ARG A 598 -30.92 -23.22 -5.81
C ARG A 598 -29.68 -22.98 -4.97
N ARG A 599 -28.65 -22.34 -5.54
CA ARG A 599 -27.42 -22.00 -4.83
C ARG A 599 -27.59 -20.82 -3.88
N GLY A 600 -28.24 -19.74 -4.31
CA GLY A 600 -28.50 -18.57 -3.46
C GLY A 600 -29.37 -18.93 -2.25
N TYR A 601 -30.36 -19.79 -2.47
CA TYR A 601 -31.32 -20.23 -1.46
C TYR A 601 -30.94 -21.56 -0.79
N ILE A 602 -29.66 -21.96 -0.81
CA ILE A 602 -29.21 -23.24 -0.22
C ILE A 602 -29.53 -23.41 1.27
N ALA A 603 -29.61 -22.29 2.02
CA ALA A 603 -29.99 -22.31 3.43
C ALA A 603 -31.50 -22.51 3.64
N TYR A 604 -32.31 -22.30 2.60
CA TYR A 604 -33.76 -22.32 2.62
C TYR A 604 -34.27 -23.64 2.02
N GLU A 605 -35.46 -24.04 2.45
CA GLU A 605 -36.11 -25.23 1.90
C GLU A 605 -36.95 -24.83 0.69
N LEU A 606 -36.47 -25.18 -0.50
CA LEU A 606 -37.17 -24.94 -1.77
C LEU A 606 -38.26 -26.01 -1.97
N THR A 607 -39.51 -25.57 -2.00
CA THR A 607 -40.71 -26.43 -2.13
C THR A 607 -41.10 -26.66 -3.59
N SER A 608 -40.94 -25.65 -4.43
CA SER A 608 -41.29 -25.71 -5.86
C SER A 608 -40.37 -24.79 -6.66
N LEU A 609 -40.04 -25.20 -7.89
CA LEU A 609 -39.30 -24.39 -8.87
C LEU A 609 -39.85 -24.69 -10.27
N GLN A 610 -40.29 -23.66 -10.99
CA GLN A 610 -40.91 -23.75 -12.30
C GLN A 610 -40.22 -22.83 -13.30
N HIS A 611 -39.99 -23.33 -14.51
CA HIS A 611 -39.50 -22.55 -15.64
C HIS A 611 -40.66 -22.02 -16.45
N ARG A 612 -40.64 -20.72 -16.76
CA ARG A 612 -41.58 -20.06 -17.66
C ARG A 612 -40.81 -19.23 -18.68
N GLN A 613 -41.39 -19.04 -19.85
CA GLN A 613 -40.82 -18.19 -20.89
C GLN A 613 -41.80 -17.07 -21.19
N LEU A 614 -41.31 -15.83 -21.21
CA LEU A 614 -42.10 -14.66 -21.59
C LEU A 614 -42.31 -14.64 -23.13
N PRO A 615 -43.32 -13.92 -23.63
CA PRO A 615 -43.59 -13.77 -25.06
C PRO A 615 -42.41 -13.22 -25.88
N ASP A 616 -41.52 -12.45 -25.25
CA ASP A 616 -40.29 -11.93 -25.85
C ASP A 616 -39.14 -12.96 -25.92
N GLY A 617 -39.36 -14.17 -25.40
CA GLY A 617 -38.39 -15.26 -25.34
C GLY A 617 -37.54 -15.28 -24.07
N SER A 618 -37.70 -14.31 -23.16
CA SER A 618 -36.93 -14.22 -21.92
C SER A 618 -37.30 -15.33 -20.93
N CYS A 619 -36.29 -15.91 -20.27
CA CYS A 619 -36.49 -16.98 -19.29
C CYS A 619 -36.83 -16.43 -17.90
N VAL A 620 -37.82 -17.04 -17.26
CA VAL A 620 -38.28 -16.74 -15.90
C VAL A 620 -38.23 -18.01 -15.07
N VAL A 621 -37.63 -17.92 -13.89
CA VAL A 621 -37.66 -19.00 -12.89
C VAL A 621 -38.49 -18.54 -11.71
N GLU A 622 -39.62 -19.19 -11.50
CA GLU A 622 -40.47 -19.01 -10.33
C GLU A 622 -40.16 -20.06 -9.28
N PHE A 623 -40.08 -19.67 -8.02
CA PHE A 623 -39.74 -20.59 -6.94
C PHE A 623 -40.51 -20.27 -5.67
N GLN A 624 -40.82 -21.30 -4.91
CA GLN A 624 -41.43 -21.21 -3.60
C GLN A 624 -40.51 -21.80 -2.55
N PHE A 625 -40.32 -21.10 -1.44
CA PHE A 625 -39.38 -21.51 -0.40
C PHE A 625 -39.88 -21.21 1.02
N MET A 626 -39.37 -21.96 1.98
CA MET A 626 -39.64 -21.81 3.41
C MET A 626 -38.43 -21.23 4.13
N LEU A 627 -38.69 -20.37 5.12
CA LEU A 627 -37.63 -19.83 5.97
C LEU A 627 -36.98 -20.95 6.83
N PRO A 628 -35.66 -20.90 7.07
CA PRO A 628 -34.94 -21.86 7.93
C PRO A 628 -35.49 -21.89 9.37
N SER A 629 -35.33 -23.01 10.09
CA SER A 629 -35.74 -23.15 11.50
C SER A 629 -35.11 -22.10 12.42
N SER A 630 -33.87 -21.71 12.12
CA SER A 630 -33.10 -20.66 12.79
C SER A 630 -33.52 -19.24 12.45
N HIS A 631 -34.44 -19.03 11.50
CA HIS A 631 -34.78 -17.69 11.03
C HIS A 631 -35.73 -16.98 12.02
N PRO A 632 -35.45 -15.72 12.43
CA PRO A 632 -36.26 -15.00 13.44
C PRO A 632 -37.76 -14.91 13.14
N ASN A 633 -38.14 -14.87 11.85
CA ASN A 633 -39.53 -14.76 11.41
C ASN A 633 -40.25 -16.12 11.24
N ARG A 634 -39.64 -17.26 11.60
CA ARG A 634 -40.33 -18.56 11.60
C ARG A 634 -40.92 -18.79 12.99
N MET A 635 -42.21 -18.52 13.17
CA MET A 635 -42.92 -18.80 14.43
C MET A 635 -43.05 -20.33 14.62
N ALA A 636 -42.59 -20.86 15.75
CA ALA A 636 -42.96 -22.20 16.19
C ALA A 636 -44.35 -22.13 16.83
N VAL A 637 -45.36 -22.71 16.19
CA VAL A 637 -46.67 -22.87 16.84
C VAL A 637 -46.51 -23.95 17.91
N PRO A 638 -46.86 -23.70 19.19
CA PRO A 638 -46.81 -24.74 20.20
C PRO A 638 -47.87 -25.80 19.89
N ILE A 639 -47.45 -27.04 19.67
CA ILE A 639 -48.37 -28.18 19.63
C ILE A 639 -48.84 -28.40 21.07
N SER A 640 -50.12 -28.13 21.35
CA SER A 640 -50.72 -28.40 22.65
C SER A 640 -50.71 -29.91 22.91
N VAL A 641 -49.90 -30.34 23.88
CA VAL A 641 -49.70 -31.74 24.25
C VAL A 641 -50.94 -32.23 25.00
N THR A 642 -51.88 -32.87 24.30
CA THR A 642 -52.94 -33.65 24.97
C THR A 642 -53.14 -35.06 24.43
N ASN A 643 -52.35 -35.55 23.45
CA ASN A 643 -52.41 -36.98 23.10
C ASN A 643 -51.08 -37.55 22.56
N PRO A 644 -50.47 -38.55 23.23
CA PRO A 644 -49.21 -39.17 22.79
C PRO A 644 -49.34 -40.07 21.54
N GLU A 645 -50.54 -40.48 21.13
CA GLU A 645 -50.71 -41.46 20.04
C GLU A 645 -50.67 -40.88 18.62
N LEU A 646 -50.78 -39.55 18.45
CA LEU A 646 -50.75 -38.90 17.13
C LEU A 646 -49.33 -38.65 16.57
N LEU A 647 -48.29 -38.86 17.38
CA LEU A 647 -46.89 -38.61 17.02
C LEU A 647 -46.32 -39.57 15.95
N ARG A 648 -47.00 -40.68 15.65
CA ARG A 648 -46.52 -41.67 14.66
C ARG A 648 -47.13 -41.54 13.26
N HIS A 649 -48.14 -40.69 13.06
CA HIS A 649 -48.83 -40.53 11.77
C HIS A 649 -48.88 -39.08 11.25
N SER A 650 -48.18 -38.15 11.91
CA SER A 650 -48.32 -36.71 11.67
C SER A 650 -47.59 -36.14 10.45
N THR A 651 -46.89 -36.95 9.65
CA THR A 651 -46.21 -36.46 8.43
C THR A 651 -47.11 -36.44 7.20
N GLU A 652 -48.19 -37.23 7.16
CA GLU A 652 -49.02 -37.40 5.95
C GLU A 652 -50.33 -36.59 5.95
N LEU A 653 -50.81 -36.10 7.10
CA LEU A 653 -52.12 -35.44 7.19
C LEU A 653 -52.12 -33.91 7.00
N PHE A 654 -50.96 -33.28 6.76
CA PHE A 654 -50.89 -31.84 6.47
C PHE A 654 -51.22 -31.46 5.02
N MET A 655 -51.54 -32.43 4.15
CA MET A 655 -51.82 -32.17 2.73
C MET A 655 -53.30 -31.90 2.39
N ASP A 656 -54.24 -32.06 3.34
CA ASP A 656 -55.69 -32.03 3.01
C ASP A 656 -56.51 -30.94 3.71
N SER A 657 -55.86 -29.91 4.25
CA SER A 657 -56.55 -28.69 4.72
C SER A 657 -55.76 -27.46 4.33
N GLY A 658 -56.41 -26.52 3.63
CA GLY A 658 -55.83 -25.36 2.94
C GLY A 658 -55.16 -24.28 3.83
N PHE A 659 -54.20 -24.68 4.65
CA PHE A 659 -53.38 -23.79 5.47
C PHE A 659 -52.00 -23.66 4.83
N SER A 660 -51.76 -22.60 4.05
CA SER A 660 -50.39 -22.19 3.72
C SER A 660 -49.72 -21.66 5.00
N PRO A 661 -48.60 -22.23 5.47
CA PRO A 661 -47.93 -21.71 6.66
C PRO A 661 -47.38 -20.30 6.38
N GLN A 662 -47.49 -19.38 7.35
CA GLN A 662 -47.00 -17.98 7.28
C GLN A 662 -45.51 -17.82 6.90
N SER A 663 -44.76 -18.92 6.85
CA SER A 663 -43.35 -19.00 6.50
C SER A 663 -43.07 -19.33 5.02
N GLN A 664 -44.08 -19.67 4.21
CA GLN A 664 -43.94 -19.92 2.77
C GLN A 664 -43.91 -18.61 1.99
N ARG A 665 -42.97 -18.50 1.05
CA ARG A 665 -42.75 -17.30 0.22
C ARG A 665 -42.60 -17.71 -1.23
N MET A 666 -43.02 -16.82 -2.13
CA MET A 666 -42.78 -16.94 -3.58
C MET A 666 -41.68 -15.96 -4.00
N GLY A 667 -40.83 -16.38 -4.93
CA GLY A 667 -39.88 -15.51 -5.61
C GLY A 667 -39.83 -15.78 -7.11
N ALA A 668 -39.36 -14.79 -7.86
CA ALA A 668 -39.08 -14.91 -9.30
C ALA A 668 -37.68 -14.38 -9.62
N MET A 669 -37.00 -15.04 -10.55
CA MET A 669 -35.71 -14.63 -11.11
C MET A 669 -35.87 -14.48 -12.63
N VAL A 670 -35.49 -13.31 -13.15
CA VAL A 670 -35.58 -12.97 -14.58
C VAL A 670 -34.25 -12.41 -15.08
N ALA A 671 -33.94 -12.58 -16.36
CA ALA A 671 -32.72 -12.05 -16.98
C ALA A 671 -33.02 -11.31 -18.28
N PHE A 672 -32.51 -10.09 -18.40
CA PHE A 672 -32.71 -9.20 -19.55
C PHE A 672 -31.37 -8.65 -20.05
N GLN A 673 -31.25 -8.40 -21.35
CA GLN A 673 -30.00 -7.85 -21.89
C GLN A 673 -29.77 -6.42 -21.43
N ARG A 674 -30.82 -5.58 -21.48
CA ARG A 674 -30.77 -4.18 -21.02
C ARG A 674 -31.88 -3.87 -20.04
N PHE A 675 -31.70 -2.80 -19.28
CA PHE A 675 -32.69 -2.35 -18.30
C PHE A 675 -34.01 -1.91 -18.96
N GLU A 676 -33.95 -1.33 -20.16
CA GLU A 676 -35.14 -0.92 -20.92
C GLU A 676 -36.00 -2.13 -21.31
N ASP A 677 -35.39 -3.29 -21.55
CA ASP A 677 -36.11 -4.51 -21.91
C ASP A 677 -36.93 -5.02 -20.72
N PHE A 678 -36.37 -4.93 -19.51
CA PHE A 678 -37.11 -5.23 -18.28
C PHE A 678 -38.28 -4.26 -18.08
N ILE A 679 -38.08 -2.96 -18.32
CA ILE A 679 -39.15 -1.95 -18.18
C ILE A 679 -40.34 -2.28 -19.10
N ARG A 680 -40.08 -2.71 -20.34
CA ARG A 680 -41.14 -3.05 -21.31
C ARG A 680 -41.94 -4.29 -20.89
N ASN A 681 -41.28 -5.29 -20.30
CA ASN A 681 -41.90 -6.55 -19.88
C ASN A 681 -42.32 -6.57 -18.39
N PHE A 682 -42.25 -5.44 -17.69
CA PHE A 682 -42.49 -5.36 -16.25
C PHE A 682 -43.86 -5.92 -15.83
N ASP A 683 -44.92 -5.58 -16.57
CA ASP A 683 -46.28 -5.98 -16.21
C ASP A 683 -46.46 -7.51 -16.31
N GLU A 684 -45.79 -8.16 -17.27
CA GLU A 684 -45.78 -9.62 -17.39
C GLU A 684 -44.98 -10.29 -16.27
N VAL A 685 -43.82 -9.74 -15.90
CA VAL A 685 -43.00 -10.24 -14.78
C VAL A 685 -43.76 -10.14 -13.46
N ILE A 686 -44.54 -9.08 -13.25
CA ILE A 686 -45.34 -8.92 -12.04
C ILE A 686 -46.55 -9.84 -12.02
N SER A 687 -47.11 -10.20 -13.18
CA SER A 687 -48.24 -11.15 -13.28
C SER A 687 -47.92 -12.52 -12.67
N CYS A 688 -46.64 -12.91 -12.59
CA CYS A 688 -46.17 -14.10 -11.88
C CYS A 688 -46.65 -14.16 -10.41
N PHE A 689 -46.83 -13.00 -9.78
CA PHE A 689 -47.27 -12.87 -8.38
C PHE A 689 -48.79 -12.65 -8.23
N ALA A 690 -49.57 -12.62 -9.33
CA ALA A 690 -51.01 -12.34 -9.28
C ALA A 690 -51.86 -13.53 -8.80
N ASN A 691 -51.35 -14.77 -8.87
CA ASN A 691 -52.08 -16.00 -8.50
C ASN A 691 -51.97 -16.31 -6.99
N VAL A 692 -52.34 -15.38 -6.11
CA VAL A 692 -52.50 -15.67 -4.68
C VAL A 692 -53.99 -15.95 -4.42
N PRO A 693 -54.40 -17.14 -3.93
CA PRO A 693 -55.81 -17.43 -3.65
C PRO A 693 -56.31 -16.47 -2.56
N THR A 694 -57.31 -15.67 -2.88
CA THR A 694 -57.89 -14.64 -2.01
C THR A 694 -58.76 -15.21 -0.87
N ASP A 695 -58.88 -16.54 -0.76
CA ASP A 695 -59.79 -17.20 0.18
C ASP A 695 -59.01 -17.96 1.28
N THR A 696 -58.61 -17.25 2.34
CA THR A 696 -58.31 -17.90 3.63
C THR A 696 -58.92 -17.07 4.78
N PRO A 697 -59.73 -17.67 5.67
CA PRO A 697 -60.45 -16.92 6.70
C PRO A 697 -59.50 -16.40 7.78
N LEU A 698 -59.73 -15.14 8.15
CA LEU A 698 -59.00 -14.32 9.11
C LEU A 698 -58.96 -14.95 10.52
N PHE A 699 -57.76 -15.27 11.02
CA PHE A 699 -57.54 -15.55 12.45
C PHE A 699 -56.84 -14.35 13.12
N SER A 700 -57.49 -13.81 14.15
CA SER A 700 -56.96 -12.77 15.03
C SER A 700 -55.75 -13.26 15.84
N LYS A 701 -54.64 -12.53 15.80
CA LYS A 701 -53.51 -12.69 16.73
C LYS A 701 -53.96 -12.37 18.16
N ALA A 702 -53.98 -13.35 19.05
CA ALA A 702 -53.93 -13.08 20.49
C ALA A 702 -52.49 -12.66 20.84
N ARG A 703 -52.28 -11.39 21.18
CA ARG A 703 -51.02 -10.91 21.78
C ARG A 703 -51.12 -11.02 23.30
N THR A 704 -50.15 -11.71 23.91
CA THR A 704 -49.77 -11.49 25.30
C THR A 704 -49.16 -10.09 25.41
N SER A 705 -49.87 -9.21 26.09
CA SER A 705 -49.53 -7.81 26.36
C SER A 705 -48.36 -7.69 27.32
N LEU A 706 -47.26 -7.04 26.93
CA LEU A 706 -46.47 -6.15 27.79
C LEU A 706 -45.72 -5.12 26.90
N TYR A 707 -46.17 -3.86 26.99
CA TYR A 707 -45.62 -2.60 26.49
C TYR A 707 -45.90 -2.15 25.03
N SER A 708 -46.79 -1.15 24.95
CA SER A 708 -46.90 -0.02 23.99
C SER A 708 -48.31 0.11 23.41
N GLU A 709 -49.15 0.90 24.08
CA GLU A 709 -50.39 1.46 23.51
C GLU A 709 -50.01 2.64 22.61
N ASP A 710 -50.04 2.44 21.29
CA ASP A 710 -50.59 3.37 20.28
C ASP A 710 -50.22 2.87 18.88
N ASP A 711 -51.19 2.32 18.14
CA ASP A 711 -51.47 2.65 16.73
C ASP A 711 -52.52 1.68 16.19
N SER A 712 -53.77 2.15 16.12
CA SER A 712 -54.87 1.50 15.42
C SER A 712 -54.92 2.01 13.97
N LYS A 713 -53.96 1.58 13.15
CA LYS A 713 -54.02 1.70 11.68
C LYS A 713 -54.03 0.31 11.05
N SER A 714 -54.95 0.12 10.10
CA SER A 714 -55.20 -1.11 9.32
C SER A 714 -53.97 -1.99 9.13
N LEU A 715 -53.99 -3.19 9.71
CA LEU A 715 -52.96 -4.23 9.59
C LEU A 715 -52.94 -4.78 8.14
N ARG A 716 -52.27 -4.10 7.20
CA ARG A 716 -51.83 -4.73 5.95
C ARG A 716 -50.74 -5.74 6.32
N GLU A 717 -50.90 -7.01 5.93
CA GLU A 717 -49.88 -8.03 6.09
C GLU A 717 -48.56 -7.57 5.43
N GLU A 718 -47.42 -7.84 6.09
CA GLU A 718 -46.12 -7.48 5.53
C GLU A 718 -45.90 -8.22 4.20
N PRO A 719 -45.48 -7.53 3.12
CA PRO A 719 -45.21 -8.17 1.85
C PRO A 719 -44.10 -9.22 2.00
N VAL A 720 -44.28 -10.38 1.35
CA VAL A 720 -43.41 -11.56 1.55
C VAL A 720 -42.63 -11.99 0.32
N HIS A 721 -43.05 -11.57 -0.87
CA HIS A 721 -42.53 -12.03 -2.17
C HIS A 721 -41.20 -11.38 -2.56
N ILE A 722 -40.47 -12.01 -3.47
CA ILE A 722 -39.11 -11.56 -3.85
C ILE A 722 -38.97 -11.54 -5.37
N LEU A 723 -38.41 -10.46 -5.93
CA LEU A 723 -38.07 -10.39 -7.34
C LEU A 723 -36.58 -10.11 -7.52
N ASN A 724 -35.89 -10.95 -8.29
CA ASN A 724 -34.50 -10.76 -8.68
C ASN A 724 -34.42 -10.56 -10.20
N VAL A 725 -33.71 -9.52 -10.64
CA VAL A 725 -33.63 -9.10 -12.05
C VAL A 725 -32.16 -9.02 -12.45
N ALA A 726 -31.71 -9.88 -13.36
CA ALA A 726 -30.37 -9.82 -13.94
C ALA A 726 -30.36 -8.93 -15.19
N ILE A 727 -29.32 -8.10 -15.32
CA ILE A 727 -29.10 -7.17 -16.44
C ILE A 727 -27.68 -7.36 -16.96
N ARG A 728 -27.51 -7.53 -18.29
CA ARG A 728 -26.20 -7.74 -18.92
C ARG A 728 -25.45 -6.45 -19.21
N TYR A 729 -26.13 -5.49 -19.83
CA TYR A 729 -25.54 -4.23 -20.29
C TYR A 729 -26.22 -3.07 -19.56
N ALA A 730 -25.40 -2.18 -18.99
CA ALA A 730 -25.84 -0.88 -18.51
C ALA A 730 -24.97 0.21 -19.12
N ASP A 731 -25.57 1.38 -19.31
CA ASP A 731 -24.91 2.54 -19.93
C ASP A 731 -23.84 3.16 -19.04
N HIS A 732 -23.87 2.84 -17.74
CA HIS A 732 -22.95 3.35 -16.72
C HIS A 732 -22.36 2.19 -15.91
N HIS A 733 -21.09 2.32 -15.50
CA HIS A 733 -20.40 1.32 -14.66
C HIS A 733 -20.27 1.74 -13.19
N GLU A 734 -20.46 3.03 -12.89
CA GLU A 734 -20.33 3.58 -11.54
C GLU A 734 -21.62 3.40 -10.73
N ASP A 735 -21.48 2.97 -9.47
CA ASP A 735 -22.60 2.73 -8.56
C ASP A 735 -23.45 3.98 -8.33
N GLU A 736 -22.82 5.15 -8.23
CA GLU A 736 -23.51 6.42 -7.97
C GLU A 736 -24.40 6.88 -9.12
N GLN A 737 -24.09 6.46 -10.34
CA GLN A 737 -24.87 6.78 -11.54
C GLN A 737 -26.00 5.77 -11.78
N LEU A 738 -25.79 4.49 -11.42
CA LEU A 738 -26.77 3.41 -11.59
C LEU A 738 -27.92 3.46 -10.57
N VAL A 739 -27.62 3.78 -9.31
CA VAL A 739 -28.61 3.78 -8.22
C VAL A 739 -29.79 4.74 -8.50
N PRO A 740 -29.59 5.99 -8.94
CA PRO A 740 -30.69 6.89 -9.30
C PRO A 740 -31.63 6.33 -10.36
N ILE A 741 -31.09 5.63 -11.37
CA ILE A 741 -31.87 5.04 -12.47
C ILE A 741 -32.82 3.97 -11.93
N PHE A 742 -32.29 2.98 -11.21
CA PHE A 742 -33.09 1.93 -10.59
C PHE A 742 -34.07 2.48 -9.56
N ARG A 743 -33.64 3.44 -8.73
CA ARG A 743 -34.49 4.09 -7.73
C ARG A 743 -35.69 4.78 -8.37
N THR A 744 -35.47 5.54 -9.45
CA THR A 744 -36.55 6.27 -10.13
C THR A 744 -37.62 5.31 -10.64
N PHE A 745 -37.21 4.21 -11.27
CA PHE A 745 -38.12 3.17 -11.73
C PHE A 745 -38.90 2.53 -10.56
N VAL A 746 -38.22 2.04 -9.54
CA VAL A 746 -38.86 1.35 -8.41
C VAL A 746 -39.82 2.27 -7.65
N GLN A 747 -39.46 3.55 -7.49
CA GLN A 747 -40.34 4.55 -6.89
C GLN A 747 -41.59 4.82 -7.74
N SER A 748 -41.46 4.86 -9.08
CA SER A 748 -42.60 5.03 -9.98
C SER A 748 -43.61 3.86 -9.92
N LYS A 749 -43.12 2.64 -9.66
CA LYS A 749 -43.93 1.41 -9.59
C LYS A 749 -44.25 0.94 -8.17
N LYS A 750 -43.90 1.74 -7.15
CA LYS A 750 -43.99 1.38 -5.73
C LYS A 750 -45.35 0.82 -5.30
N ASN A 751 -46.45 1.43 -5.75
CA ASN A 751 -47.80 1.01 -5.36
C ASN A 751 -48.10 -0.40 -5.93
N ILE A 752 -47.78 -0.63 -7.20
CA ILE A 752 -47.94 -1.94 -7.86
C ILE A 752 -47.11 -3.01 -7.14
N LEU A 753 -45.86 -2.71 -6.79
CA LEU A 753 -45.00 -3.64 -6.05
C LEU A 753 -45.59 -4.00 -4.68
N MET A 754 -46.18 -3.03 -3.96
CA MET A 754 -46.84 -3.28 -2.68
C MET A 754 -48.13 -4.10 -2.84
N ASP A 755 -48.94 -3.81 -3.85
CA ASP A 755 -50.23 -4.47 -4.09
C ASP A 755 -50.03 -5.95 -4.47
N HIS A 756 -48.95 -6.27 -5.18
CA HIS A 756 -48.52 -7.64 -5.47
C HIS A 756 -47.66 -8.28 -4.36
N GLY A 757 -47.60 -7.68 -3.17
CA GLY A 757 -46.96 -8.29 -1.99
C GLY A 757 -45.43 -8.45 -2.09
N LEU A 758 -44.73 -7.65 -2.92
CA LEU A 758 -43.28 -7.72 -3.07
C LEU A 758 -42.55 -7.09 -1.87
N ARG A 759 -41.78 -7.93 -1.16
CA ARG A 759 -40.95 -7.53 -0.02
C ARG A 759 -39.70 -6.78 -0.48
N ARG A 760 -39.08 -7.25 -1.56
CA ARG A 760 -37.86 -6.68 -2.14
C ARG A 760 -37.75 -6.96 -3.63
N ILE A 761 -37.11 -6.02 -4.32
CA ILE A 761 -36.63 -6.18 -5.69
C ILE A 761 -35.11 -6.00 -5.68
N THR A 762 -34.39 -6.91 -6.34
CA THR A 762 -32.92 -6.90 -6.43
C THR A 762 -32.52 -6.81 -7.89
N PHE A 763 -31.70 -5.82 -8.25
CA PHE A 763 -31.06 -5.75 -9.56
C PHE A 763 -29.63 -6.29 -9.48
N LEU A 764 -29.32 -7.25 -10.34
CA LEU A 764 -28.00 -7.83 -10.52
C LEU A 764 -27.42 -7.34 -11.86
N LEU A 765 -26.31 -6.61 -11.82
CA LEU A 765 -25.58 -6.21 -13.01
C LEU A 765 -24.43 -7.18 -13.26
N VAL A 766 -24.42 -7.81 -14.43
CA VAL A 766 -23.34 -8.72 -14.85
C VAL A 766 -22.20 -7.91 -15.45
N GLN A 767 -20.99 -8.10 -14.93
CA GLN A 767 -19.76 -7.51 -15.45
C GLN A 767 -18.84 -8.61 -15.99
N GLU A 768 -18.12 -8.31 -17.05
CA GLU A 768 -17.18 -9.26 -17.65
C GLU A 768 -15.96 -9.45 -16.73
N LYS A 769 -15.66 -10.69 -16.35
CA LYS A 769 -14.50 -11.07 -15.50
C LYS A 769 -14.53 -10.51 -14.06
N GLU A 770 -15.67 -9.99 -13.60
CA GLU A 770 -15.83 -9.43 -12.26
C GLU A 770 -17.04 -10.03 -11.52
N PHE A 771 -17.08 -9.86 -10.20
CA PHE A 771 -18.24 -10.26 -9.40
C PHE A 771 -19.44 -9.35 -9.72
N PRO A 772 -20.66 -9.88 -9.87
CA PRO A 772 -21.82 -9.07 -10.24
C PRO A 772 -22.18 -8.08 -9.15
N LYS A 773 -22.65 -6.89 -9.56
CA LYS A 773 -23.10 -5.83 -8.64
C LYS A 773 -24.55 -6.06 -8.26
N PHE A 774 -24.88 -5.86 -6.98
CA PHE A 774 -26.23 -6.07 -6.43
C PHE A 774 -26.80 -4.78 -5.86
N PHE A 775 -28.02 -4.44 -6.28
CA PHE A 775 -28.77 -3.29 -5.78
C PHE A 775 -30.14 -3.75 -5.26
N THR A 776 -30.34 -3.69 -3.94
CA THR A 776 -31.55 -4.22 -3.30
C THR A 776 -32.46 -3.09 -2.80
N PHE A 777 -33.73 -3.09 -3.20
CA PHE A 777 -34.75 -2.14 -2.76
C PHE A 777 -35.84 -2.87 -1.99
N ARG A 778 -36.21 -2.39 -0.79
CA ARG A 778 -37.13 -3.12 0.11
C ARG A 778 -38.36 -2.32 0.51
N ALA A 779 -39.48 -3.01 0.63
CA ALA A 779 -40.77 -2.44 1.02
C ALA A 779 -40.73 -1.68 2.35
N ARG A 780 -40.02 -2.20 3.37
CA ARG A 780 -39.95 -1.60 4.72
C ARG A 780 -39.41 -0.16 4.69
N ASP A 781 -38.49 0.12 3.78
CA ASP A 781 -37.85 1.42 3.60
C ASP A 781 -38.55 2.22 2.47
N LYS A 782 -39.83 1.92 2.21
CA LYS A 782 -40.61 2.50 1.09
C LYS A 782 -39.95 2.30 -0.28
N PHE A 783 -39.28 1.16 -0.47
CA PHE A 783 -38.44 0.85 -1.62
C PHE A 783 -37.31 1.86 -1.88
N ALA A 784 -36.76 2.44 -0.82
CA ALA A 784 -35.41 2.97 -0.88
C ALA A 784 -34.39 1.82 -1.01
N GLU A 785 -33.22 2.13 -1.57
CA GLU A 785 -32.11 1.19 -1.64
C GLU A 785 -31.63 0.87 -0.22
N ASP A 786 -31.51 -0.42 0.10
CA ASP A 786 -30.78 -0.84 1.29
C ASP A 786 -29.31 -1.07 0.97
N ARG A 787 -28.49 -0.09 1.36
CA ARG A 787 -27.03 -0.12 1.17
C ARG A 787 -26.34 -1.26 1.92
N ILE A 788 -26.96 -1.84 2.96
CA ILE A 788 -26.40 -2.99 3.69
C ILE A 788 -26.24 -4.21 2.77
N TYR A 789 -27.12 -4.35 1.77
CA TYR A 789 -27.12 -5.45 0.81
C TYR A 789 -26.47 -5.07 -0.52
N ARG A 790 -25.77 -3.94 -0.59
CA ARG A 790 -25.06 -3.55 -1.80
C ARG A 790 -23.96 -4.56 -2.09
N HIS A 791 -23.91 -5.05 -3.33
CA HIS A 791 -22.97 -6.08 -3.79
C HIS A 791 -23.04 -7.42 -3.01
N LEU A 792 -24.16 -7.67 -2.33
CA LEU A 792 -24.43 -8.90 -1.59
C LEU A 792 -25.76 -9.50 -2.06
N GLU A 793 -25.73 -10.77 -2.51
CA GLU A 793 -26.96 -11.52 -2.80
C GLU A 793 -27.83 -11.64 -1.53
N PRO A 794 -29.04 -11.07 -1.51
CA PRO A 794 -29.84 -11.00 -0.29
C PRO A 794 -30.31 -12.34 0.28
N ALA A 795 -30.29 -13.44 -0.48
CA ALA A 795 -30.51 -14.77 0.06
C ALA A 795 -29.35 -15.22 0.99
N LEU A 796 -28.11 -14.82 0.68
CA LEU A 796 -26.91 -15.18 1.46
C LEU A 796 -26.77 -14.38 2.76
N ALA A 797 -27.38 -13.21 2.84
CA ALA A 797 -27.29 -12.34 4.02
C ALA A 797 -27.75 -13.00 5.33
N PHE A 798 -28.66 -13.99 5.26
CA PHE A 798 -29.03 -14.79 6.42
C PHE A 798 -27.83 -15.54 7.01
N GLN A 799 -26.96 -16.09 6.15
CA GLN A 799 -25.73 -16.78 6.55
C GLN A 799 -24.69 -15.83 7.19
N LEU A 800 -24.81 -14.51 6.97
CA LEU A 800 -23.99 -13.50 7.62
C LEU A 800 -24.54 -13.10 9.00
N GLU A 801 -25.73 -13.52 9.38
CA GLU A 801 -26.34 -13.26 10.70
C GLU A 801 -26.41 -11.77 11.10
N LEU A 802 -26.70 -10.91 10.11
CA LEU A 802 -26.79 -9.46 10.30
C LEU A 802 -27.79 -9.03 11.39
N SER A 803 -28.78 -9.88 11.72
CA SER A 803 -29.72 -9.64 12.83
C SER A 803 -29.05 -9.50 14.19
N ARG A 804 -27.85 -10.05 14.38
CA ARG A 804 -27.09 -9.91 15.64
C ARG A 804 -26.47 -8.51 15.80
N LEU A 805 -26.43 -7.72 14.74
CA LEU A 805 -25.95 -6.34 14.76
C LEU A 805 -27.05 -5.31 15.13
N ARG A 806 -28.26 -5.74 15.52
CA ARG A 806 -29.43 -4.85 15.75
C ARG A 806 -29.22 -3.72 16.76
N ASN A 807 -28.25 -3.86 17.67
CA ASN A 807 -27.90 -2.84 18.66
C ASN A 807 -27.01 -1.73 18.09
N PHE A 808 -26.57 -1.87 16.83
CA PHE A 808 -25.75 -0.91 16.11
C PHE A 808 -26.54 -0.33 14.93
N ASP A 809 -26.27 0.93 14.59
CA ASP A 809 -26.57 1.48 13.29
C ASP A 809 -25.40 1.15 12.35
N VAL A 810 -25.69 0.52 11.22
CA VAL A 810 -24.70 -0.22 10.44
C VAL A 810 -24.61 0.36 9.04
N THR A 811 -23.41 0.78 8.65
CA THR A 811 -23.10 1.25 7.31
C THR A 811 -22.14 0.27 6.62
N ALA A 812 -22.51 -0.24 5.44
CA ALA A 812 -21.62 -1.07 4.64
C ALA A 812 -20.48 -0.23 4.07
N MET A 813 -19.24 -0.72 4.22
CA MET A 813 -18.04 -0.10 3.69
C MET A 813 -17.64 -0.80 2.38
N PRO A 814 -17.15 -0.07 1.36
CA PRO A 814 -16.65 -0.68 0.14
C PRO A 814 -15.39 -1.50 0.43
N CYS A 815 -15.37 -2.75 -0.03
CA CYS A 815 -14.21 -3.65 0.03
C CYS A 815 -13.71 -3.95 -1.38
N ALA A 816 -12.41 -4.19 -1.53
CA ALA A 816 -11.85 -4.63 -2.82
C ALA A 816 -12.26 -6.08 -3.13
N ASN A 817 -12.38 -6.92 -2.09
CA ASN A 817 -12.87 -8.29 -2.22
C ASN A 817 -14.35 -8.43 -1.86
N HIS A 818 -15.22 -8.68 -2.85
CA HIS A 818 -16.67 -8.87 -2.66
C HIS A 818 -17.07 -10.14 -1.88
N LYS A 819 -16.13 -11.05 -1.59
CA LYS A 819 -16.37 -12.18 -0.66
C LYS A 819 -16.48 -11.71 0.80
N MET A 820 -15.97 -10.51 1.08
CA MET A 820 -15.94 -9.92 2.41
C MET A 820 -16.99 -8.82 2.53
N HIS A 821 -17.67 -8.80 3.67
CA HIS A 821 -18.63 -7.77 3.97
C HIS A 821 -18.17 -7.03 5.21
N LEU A 822 -17.60 -5.85 5.00
CA LEU A 822 -17.18 -4.95 6.06
C LEU A 822 -18.30 -3.96 6.39
N TYR A 823 -18.62 -3.86 7.67
CA TYR A 823 -19.60 -2.94 8.17
C TYR A 823 -19.00 -2.07 9.28
N LEU A 824 -19.20 -0.76 9.20
CA LEU A 824 -18.95 0.15 10.31
C LEU A 824 -20.25 0.24 11.13
N GLY A 825 -20.19 -0.21 12.38
CA GLY A 825 -21.30 -0.15 13.32
C GLY A 825 -21.10 0.96 14.35
N ALA A 826 -22.07 1.85 14.47
CA ALA A 826 -22.19 2.84 15.54
C ALA A 826 -23.20 2.35 16.57
N ALA A 827 -22.85 2.27 17.85
CA ALA A 827 -23.80 1.81 18.87
C ALA A 827 -25.03 2.73 18.93
N ARG A 828 -26.23 2.14 19.01
CA ARG A 828 -27.47 2.92 19.16
C ARG A 828 -27.53 3.50 20.57
N VAL A 829 -27.56 4.82 20.67
CA VAL A 829 -27.67 5.59 21.91
C VAL A 829 -28.98 6.39 21.92
N GLN A 830 -29.36 6.94 23.07
CA GLN A 830 -30.52 7.83 23.18
C GLN A 830 -30.31 9.09 22.32
N GLU A 831 -31.39 9.64 21.76
CA GLU A 831 -31.32 10.84 20.91
C GLU A 831 -30.64 12.01 21.65
N GLY A 832 -29.58 12.55 21.05
CA GLY A 832 -28.78 13.67 21.60
C GLY A 832 -27.50 13.26 22.35
N ALA A 833 -27.29 11.97 22.63
CA ALA A 833 -26.02 11.49 23.20
C ALA A 833 -24.97 11.24 22.11
N GLU A 834 -23.70 11.55 22.39
CA GLU A 834 -22.59 11.26 21.49
C GLU A 834 -22.31 9.75 21.45
N VAL A 835 -22.12 9.20 20.26
CA VAL A 835 -21.77 7.79 20.08
C VAL A 835 -20.27 7.62 20.34
N THR A 836 -19.92 6.89 21.40
CA THR A 836 -18.52 6.60 21.73
C THR A 836 -18.05 5.22 21.25
N ASP A 837 -18.98 4.33 20.90
CA ASP A 837 -18.70 2.95 20.50
C ASP A 837 -18.88 2.76 19.00
N HIS A 838 -17.75 2.76 18.30
CA HIS A 838 -17.65 2.47 16.88
C HIS A 838 -16.82 1.22 16.66
N ARG A 839 -17.36 0.28 15.88
CA ARG A 839 -16.71 -1.02 15.63
C ARG A 839 -16.76 -1.35 14.15
N PHE A 840 -15.69 -1.97 13.67
CA PHE A 840 -15.73 -2.71 12.42
C PHE A 840 -16.23 -4.13 12.66
N PHE A 841 -17.22 -4.53 11.88
CA PHE A 841 -17.71 -5.90 11.78
C PHE A 841 -17.37 -6.42 10.39
N ILE A 842 -16.43 -7.34 10.30
CA ILE A 842 -16.14 -8.04 9.04
C ILE A 842 -16.78 -9.42 9.08
N ARG A 843 -17.55 -9.74 8.04
CA ARG A 843 -18.29 -11.00 7.95
C ARG A 843 -17.98 -11.68 6.62
N VAL A 844 -17.61 -12.95 6.67
CA VAL A 844 -17.15 -13.72 5.50
C VAL A 844 -17.86 -15.06 5.44
N ILE A 845 -18.30 -15.45 4.24
CA ILE A 845 -18.81 -16.79 3.97
C ILE A 845 -17.71 -17.57 3.26
N ILE A 846 -17.21 -18.62 3.92
CA ILE A 846 -16.14 -19.47 3.43
C ILE A 846 -16.76 -20.68 2.74
N ARG A 847 -16.34 -20.90 1.51
CA ARG A 847 -16.71 -22.06 0.71
C ARG A 847 -15.47 -22.62 0.01
N HIS A 848 -15.41 -23.93 -0.21
CA HIS A 848 -14.24 -24.64 -0.75
C HIS A 848 -14.05 -24.43 -2.25
N SER A 849 -12.85 -24.07 -2.68
CA SER A 849 -12.55 -23.49 -4.01
C SER A 849 -12.44 -24.50 -5.15
N ASP A 850 -12.46 -25.80 -4.87
CA ASP A 850 -12.20 -26.84 -5.88
C ASP A 850 -13.45 -27.64 -6.31
N LEU A 851 -13.63 -27.76 -7.63
CA LEU A 851 -14.68 -28.58 -8.29
C LEU A 851 -14.24 -30.04 -8.49
N ILE A 852 -12.98 -30.37 -8.20
CA ILE A 852 -12.33 -31.65 -8.52
C ILE A 852 -12.26 -32.59 -7.29
N THR A 853 -11.87 -32.09 -6.12
CA THR A 853 -11.79 -32.89 -4.89
C THR A 853 -13.17 -33.24 -4.34
N LYS A 854 -13.34 -34.50 -3.88
CA LYS A 854 -14.65 -35.04 -3.43
C LYS A 854 -15.06 -34.59 -2.03
N GLU A 855 -14.11 -34.16 -1.18
CA GLU A 855 -14.38 -33.73 0.20
C GLU A 855 -13.39 -32.62 0.60
N ALA A 856 -13.88 -31.57 1.28
CA ALA A 856 -13.01 -30.55 1.87
C ALA A 856 -12.21 -31.16 3.02
N SER A 857 -10.88 -31.21 2.88
CA SER A 857 -10.00 -31.64 3.97
C SER A 857 -9.93 -30.55 5.05
N PHE A 858 -9.70 -30.96 6.30
CA PHE A 858 -9.47 -30.00 7.38
C PHE A 858 -8.29 -29.07 7.09
N GLU A 859 -7.19 -29.61 6.55
CA GLU A 859 -6.00 -28.83 6.19
C GLU A 859 -6.32 -27.75 5.16
N TYR A 860 -7.16 -28.07 4.18
CA TYR A 860 -7.61 -27.08 3.20
C TYR A 860 -8.42 -25.98 3.89
N LEU A 861 -9.42 -26.32 4.72
CA LEU A 861 -10.21 -25.29 5.42
C LEU A 861 -9.39 -24.47 6.41
N GLN A 862 -8.38 -25.06 7.03
CA GLN A 862 -7.44 -24.34 7.89
C GLN A 862 -6.67 -23.30 7.07
N ASN A 863 -6.11 -23.69 5.93
CA ASN A 863 -5.38 -22.79 5.05
C ASN A 863 -6.28 -21.70 4.45
N GLU A 864 -7.50 -22.05 4.04
CA GLU A 864 -8.51 -21.11 3.57
C GLU A 864 -8.98 -20.14 4.66
N GLY A 865 -9.20 -20.66 5.87
CA GLY A 865 -9.54 -19.87 7.04
C GLY A 865 -8.45 -18.87 7.39
N GLU A 866 -7.19 -19.32 7.36
CA GLU A 866 -6.02 -18.46 7.56
C GLU A 866 -5.92 -17.40 6.47
N ARG A 867 -6.08 -17.79 5.21
CA ARG A 867 -6.08 -16.88 4.05
C ARG A 867 -7.13 -15.78 4.18
N LEU A 868 -8.38 -16.15 4.48
CA LEU A 868 -9.48 -15.20 4.61
C LEU A 868 -9.39 -14.37 5.90
N LEU A 869 -8.79 -14.90 6.97
CA LEU A 869 -8.48 -14.08 8.14
C LEU A 869 -7.47 -12.99 7.78
N LEU A 870 -6.42 -13.33 7.04
CA LEU A 870 -5.41 -12.38 6.61
C LEU A 870 -6.00 -11.29 5.70
N GLU A 871 -6.77 -11.69 4.67
CA GLU A 871 -7.49 -10.74 3.81
C GLU A 871 -8.46 -9.85 4.61
N ALA A 872 -9.14 -10.41 5.63
CA ALA A 872 -10.05 -9.63 6.47
C ALA A 872 -9.29 -8.58 7.29
N MET A 873 -8.11 -8.94 7.83
CA MET A 873 -7.22 -8.00 8.50
C MET A 873 -6.68 -6.93 7.55
N ASP A 874 -6.45 -7.29 6.30
CA ASP A 874 -5.98 -6.38 5.26
C ASP A 874 -7.05 -5.33 4.90
N GLU A 875 -8.30 -5.75 4.68
CA GLU A 875 -9.45 -4.84 4.47
C GLU A 875 -9.70 -3.96 5.69
N LEU A 876 -9.54 -4.50 6.90
CA LEU A 876 -9.60 -3.72 8.14
C LEU A 876 -8.51 -2.66 8.20
N GLU A 877 -7.27 -2.96 7.79
CA GLU A 877 -6.18 -1.98 7.73
C GLU A 877 -6.48 -0.84 6.76
N VAL A 878 -7.03 -1.14 5.59
CA VAL A 878 -7.46 -0.13 4.60
C VAL A 878 -8.56 0.75 5.20
N ALA A 879 -9.58 0.14 5.82
CA ALA A 879 -10.67 0.88 6.44
C ALA A 879 -10.22 1.75 7.62
N PHE A 880 -9.24 1.27 8.41
CA PHE A 880 -8.66 2.01 9.54
C PHE A 880 -7.95 3.30 9.09
N ASN A 881 -7.34 3.29 7.90
CA ASN A 881 -6.63 4.46 7.37
C ASN A 881 -7.56 5.46 6.68
N ASN A 882 -8.68 5.00 6.12
CA ASN A 882 -9.62 5.84 5.36
C ASN A 882 -10.73 6.45 6.22
N THR A 883 -10.90 6.01 7.46
CA THR A 883 -11.99 6.44 8.35
C THR A 883 -11.46 7.44 9.39
N SER A 884 -12.14 8.57 9.59
CA SER A 884 -11.79 9.56 10.61
C SER A 884 -12.20 9.15 12.03
N VAL A 885 -13.12 8.20 12.15
CA VAL A 885 -13.69 7.72 13.42
C VAL A 885 -12.79 6.65 14.03
N ARG A 886 -12.45 6.82 15.32
CA ARG A 886 -11.63 5.87 16.07
C ARG A 886 -12.46 4.64 16.44
N THR A 887 -12.15 3.49 15.86
CA THR A 887 -12.82 2.23 16.21
C THR A 887 -12.16 1.50 17.38
N ASP A 888 -12.95 0.65 18.05
CA ASP A 888 -12.54 -0.23 19.13
C ASP A 888 -13.37 -1.52 19.11
N CYS A 889 -12.94 -2.56 19.81
CA CYS A 889 -13.69 -3.82 19.96
C CYS A 889 -14.13 -4.45 18.62
N ASN A 890 -13.27 -4.37 17.59
CA ASN A 890 -13.57 -4.86 16.25
C ASN A 890 -13.86 -6.37 16.26
N HIS A 891 -14.71 -6.82 15.34
CA HIS A 891 -15.26 -8.17 15.30
C HIS A 891 -15.08 -8.84 13.94
N ILE A 892 -14.63 -10.10 13.96
CA ILE A 892 -14.47 -10.94 12.77
C ILE A 892 -15.44 -12.13 12.86
N PHE A 893 -16.26 -12.34 11.84
CA PHE A 893 -17.15 -13.50 11.71
C PHE A 893 -16.82 -14.31 10.46
N LEU A 894 -16.42 -15.57 10.65
CA LEU A 894 -16.12 -16.52 9.57
C LEU A 894 -17.14 -17.65 9.59
N ASN A 895 -17.90 -17.80 8.51
CA ASN A 895 -18.90 -18.86 8.36
C ASN A 895 -18.46 -19.89 7.31
N PHE A 896 -17.97 -21.04 7.78
CA PHE A 896 -17.65 -22.20 6.96
C PHE A 896 -18.92 -22.97 6.62
N VAL A 897 -19.34 -22.86 5.37
CA VAL A 897 -20.50 -23.59 4.84
C VAL A 897 -20.22 -25.09 4.62
N PRO A 898 -19.04 -25.50 4.11
CA PRO A 898 -18.69 -26.91 3.96
C PRO A 898 -18.83 -27.73 5.24
N THR A 899 -19.21 -29.00 5.11
CA THR A 899 -19.27 -29.94 6.25
C THR A 899 -18.04 -30.82 6.29
N VAL A 900 -17.29 -30.78 7.40
CA VAL A 900 -16.02 -31.50 7.54
C VAL A 900 -16.14 -32.69 8.49
N ILE A 901 -15.43 -33.77 8.16
CA ILE A 901 -15.31 -34.94 9.04
C ILE A 901 -14.16 -34.70 10.01
N MET A 902 -14.46 -34.40 11.28
CA MET A 902 -13.43 -34.03 12.26
C MET A 902 -13.91 -34.14 13.72
N ASP A 903 -12.95 -34.28 14.64
CA ASP A 903 -13.14 -34.00 16.06
C ASP A 903 -13.07 -32.49 16.35
N PRO A 904 -14.10 -31.87 16.96
CA PRO A 904 -14.12 -30.46 17.31
C PRO A 904 -12.96 -29.95 18.19
N THR A 905 -12.31 -30.81 18.99
CA THR A 905 -11.17 -30.42 19.85
C THR A 905 -9.98 -29.89 19.04
N LYS A 906 -9.73 -30.48 17.86
CA LYS A 906 -8.64 -30.09 16.97
C LYS A 906 -8.84 -28.70 16.35
N ILE A 907 -10.09 -28.23 16.26
CA ILE A 907 -10.43 -26.89 15.77
C ILE A 907 -9.89 -25.84 16.76
N GLU A 908 -10.03 -26.08 18.05
CA GLU A 908 -9.54 -25.18 19.10
C GLU A 908 -8.01 -25.04 19.05
N GLU A 909 -7.28 -26.14 18.90
CA GLU A 909 -5.81 -26.14 18.80
C GLU A 909 -5.32 -25.36 17.57
N SER A 910 -5.92 -25.61 16.40
CA SER A 910 -5.58 -24.93 15.16
C SER A 910 -5.83 -23.42 15.26
N VAL A 911 -7.02 -23.02 15.73
CA VAL A 911 -7.37 -21.61 15.91
C VAL A 911 -6.47 -20.93 16.94
N ARG A 912 -6.14 -21.58 18.05
CA ARG A 912 -5.20 -21.05 19.05
C ARG A 912 -3.83 -20.77 18.42
N SER A 913 -3.29 -21.70 17.63
CA SER A 913 -2.01 -21.51 16.94
C SER A 913 -2.04 -20.33 15.96
N MET A 914 -3.15 -20.14 15.25
CA MET A 914 -3.37 -19.05 14.30
C MET A 914 -3.45 -17.69 15.00
N VAL A 915 -4.21 -17.59 16.08
CA VAL A 915 -4.33 -16.33 16.85
C VAL A 915 -3.00 -15.95 17.51
N MET A 916 -2.25 -16.92 18.04
CA MET A 916 -0.93 -16.64 18.63
C MET A 916 0.08 -16.17 17.57
N ARG A 917 0.01 -16.70 16.34
CA ARG A 917 0.85 -16.27 15.21
C ARG A 917 0.55 -14.83 14.78
N TYR A 918 -0.72 -14.43 14.74
CA TYR A 918 -1.16 -13.11 14.24
C TYR A 918 -1.57 -12.12 15.33
N GLY A 919 -1.33 -12.45 16.60
CA GLY A 919 -1.86 -11.70 17.75
C GLY A 919 -1.44 -10.23 17.78
N SER A 920 -0.19 -9.92 17.43
CA SER A 920 0.30 -8.53 17.37
C SER A 920 -0.48 -7.67 16.38
N ARG A 921 -0.84 -8.24 15.23
CA ARG A 921 -1.58 -7.55 14.17
C ARG A 921 -3.06 -7.42 14.49
N LEU A 922 -3.68 -8.47 15.04
CA LEU A 922 -5.06 -8.43 15.56
C LEU A 922 -5.20 -7.38 16.66
N TRP A 923 -4.21 -7.30 17.56
CA TRP A 923 -4.15 -6.29 18.62
C TRP A 923 -4.06 -4.86 18.07
N LYS A 924 -3.18 -4.63 17.08
CA LYS A 924 -3.06 -3.34 16.40
C LYS A 924 -4.38 -2.93 15.73
N LEU A 925 -5.08 -3.88 15.13
CA LEU A 925 -6.40 -3.69 14.53
C LEU A 925 -7.54 -3.65 15.54
N ARG A 926 -7.25 -3.73 16.85
CA ARG A 926 -8.22 -3.72 17.94
C ARG A 926 -9.33 -4.76 17.79
N VAL A 927 -8.98 -5.93 17.24
CA VAL A 927 -9.91 -7.06 17.14
C VAL A 927 -10.01 -7.70 18.52
N LEU A 928 -11.17 -7.51 19.15
CA LEU A 928 -11.44 -8.01 20.51
C LEU A 928 -12.06 -9.40 20.49
N GLN A 929 -12.96 -9.62 19.52
CA GLN A 929 -13.75 -10.83 19.43
C GLN A 929 -13.72 -11.38 18.01
N ALA A 930 -13.60 -12.69 17.88
CA ALA A 930 -13.77 -13.39 16.61
C ALA A 930 -14.69 -14.59 16.79
N GLU A 931 -15.45 -14.90 15.75
CA GLU A 931 -16.45 -15.96 15.74
C GLU A 931 -16.27 -16.83 14.50
N VAL A 932 -16.22 -18.13 14.72
CA VAL A 932 -16.15 -19.12 13.65
C VAL A 932 -17.37 -20.04 13.74
N LYS A 933 -18.10 -20.18 12.64
CA LYS A 933 -19.19 -21.15 12.49
C LYS A 933 -18.75 -22.22 11.49
N ILE A 934 -18.85 -23.49 11.87
CA ILE A 934 -18.45 -24.61 11.00
C ILE A 934 -19.40 -25.79 11.21
N ASN A 935 -19.73 -26.49 10.13
CA ASN A 935 -20.50 -27.73 10.20
C ASN A 935 -19.54 -28.92 10.29
N ILE A 936 -19.72 -29.77 11.29
CA ILE A 936 -18.89 -30.97 11.49
C ILE A 936 -19.73 -32.24 11.52
N ARG A 937 -19.15 -33.36 11.11
CA ARG A 937 -19.67 -34.71 11.35
C ARG A 937 -18.54 -35.59 11.88
N GLN A 938 -18.82 -36.53 12.77
CA GLN A 938 -17.77 -37.41 13.33
C GLN A 938 -17.44 -38.56 12.37
N THR A 939 -18.46 -39.12 11.73
CA THR A 939 -18.33 -40.15 10.68
C THR A 939 -19.06 -39.73 9.40
N THR A 940 -18.85 -40.44 8.30
CA THR A 940 -19.52 -40.18 7.01
C THR A 940 -21.04 -40.36 7.08
N THR A 941 -21.53 -41.17 8.02
CA THR A 941 -22.95 -41.51 8.21
C THR A 941 -23.66 -40.62 9.23
N ASP A 942 -22.93 -39.83 10.02
CA ASP A 942 -23.53 -38.97 11.03
C ASP A 942 -24.14 -37.71 10.43
N SER A 943 -25.19 -37.20 11.09
CA SER A 943 -25.78 -35.90 10.76
C SER A 943 -24.79 -34.77 11.04
N ALA A 944 -24.71 -33.80 10.14
CA ALA A 944 -23.92 -32.60 10.34
C ALA A 944 -24.41 -31.79 11.56
N VAL A 945 -23.47 -31.39 12.41
CA VAL A 945 -23.70 -30.59 13.60
C VAL A 945 -23.01 -29.23 13.42
N PRO A 946 -23.75 -28.11 13.51
CA PRO A 946 -23.15 -26.79 13.52
C PRO A 946 -22.46 -26.52 14.86
N ILE A 947 -21.18 -26.19 14.79
CA ILE A 947 -20.33 -25.79 15.91
C ILE A 947 -19.98 -24.31 15.76
N ARG A 948 -20.02 -23.60 16.88
CA ARG A 948 -19.57 -22.21 17.00
C ARG A 948 -18.41 -22.11 17.95
N LEU A 949 -17.39 -21.41 17.50
CA LEU A 949 -16.22 -21.07 18.29
C LEU A 949 -16.20 -19.56 18.49
N PHE A 950 -16.18 -19.14 19.76
CA PHE A 950 -16.03 -17.75 20.16
C PHE A 950 -14.63 -17.55 20.72
N ILE A 951 -13.93 -16.56 20.19
CA ILE A 951 -12.59 -16.15 20.59
C ILE A 951 -12.70 -14.77 21.19
N THR A 952 -12.26 -14.59 22.43
CA THR A 952 -12.30 -13.28 23.10
C THR A 952 -10.96 -12.98 23.76
N ASN A 953 -10.45 -11.77 23.55
CA ASN A 953 -9.21 -11.30 24.17
C ASN A 953 -9.41 -9.94 24.87
N GLU A 954 -10.13 -9.93 25.99
CA GLU A 954 -10.48 -8.69 26.71
C GLU A 954 -9.27 -7.97 27.34
N SER A 955 -8.37 -8.73 27.97
CA SER A 955 -7.25 -8.17 28.71
C SER A 955 -6.01 -7.93 27.85
N GLY A 956 -5.94 -8.52 26.65
CA GLY A 956 -4.76 -8.52 25.78
C GLY A 956 -3.73 -9.60 26.10
N TYR A 957 -3.85 -10.27 27.25
CA TYR A 957 -2.91 -11.27 27.73
C TYR A 957 -3.52 -12.67 27.86
N TYR A 958 -4.85 -12.77 27.84
CA TYR A 958 -5.57 -14.04 27.96
C TYR A 958 -6.54 -14.21 26.79
N LEU A 959 -6.35 -15.30 26.06
CA LEU A 959 -7.22 -15.72 24.97
C LEU A 959 -8.23 -16.75 25.50
N ASP A 960 -9.49 -16.35 25.67
CA ASP A 960 -10.57 -17.30 25.99
C ASP A 960 -11.17 -17.83 24.69
N ILE A 961 -11.17 -19.17 24.56
CA ILE A 961 -11.80 -19.87 23.44
C ILE A 961 -12.93 -20.71 24.02
N SER A 962 -14.16 -20.42 23.58
CA SER A 962 -15.37 -21.11 24.01
C SER A 962 -16.05 -21.77 22.81
N LEU A 963 -16.29 -23.09 22.92
CA LEU A 963 -16.91 -23.89 21.87
C LEU A 963 -18.36 -24.23 22.23
N TYR A 964 -19.26 -24.12 21.26
CA TYR A 964 -20.70 -24.37 21.42
C TYR A 964 -21.24 -25.20 20.26
N LYS A 965 -22.23 -26.04 20.57
CA LYS A 965 -23.09 -26.74 19.61
C LYS A 965 -24.42 -25.98 19.50
N GLU A 966 -24.93 -25.78 18.29
CA GLU A 966 -26.30 -25.28 18.14
C GLU A 966 -27.29 -26.44 18.33
N VAL A 967 -28.16 -26.35 19.33
CA VAL A 967 -29.12 -27.40 19.68
C VAL A 967 -30.53 -26.81 19.68
N THR A 968 -31.48 -27.52 19.07
CA THR A 968 -32.89 -27.12 19.13
C THR A 968 -33.48 -27.56 20.47
N ASP A 969 -34.02 -26.61 21.22
CA ASP A 969 -34.77 -26.90 22.44
C ASP A 969 -36.08 -27.63 22.09
N PRO A 970 -36.29 -28.86 22.58
CA PRO A 970 -37.52 -29.61 22.31
C PRO A 970 -38.78 -28.91 22.82
N ARG A 971 -38.67 -28.03 23.85
CA ARG A 971 -39.81 -27.36 24.46
C ARG A 971 -40.23 -26.09 23.73
N SER A 972 -39.28 -25.24 23.37
CA SER A 972 -39.55 -23.96 22.73
C SER A 972 -39.43 -23.98 21.21
N GLY A 973 -38.81 -25.01 20.62
CA GLY A 973 -38.49 -25.08 19.20
C GLY A 973 -37.39 -24.10 18.76
N ASN A 974 -36.83 -23.32 19.69
CA ASN A 974 -35.78 -22.36 19.42
C ASN A 974 -34.39 -23.02 19.46
N ILE A 975 -33.44 -22.47 18.71
CA ILE A 975 -32.06 -22.96 18.67
C ILE A 975 -31.20 -22.17 19.66
N MET A 976 -30.50 -22.89 20.53
CA MET A 976 -29.69 -22.35 21.62
C MET A 976 -28.24 -22.81 21.53
N PHE A 977 -27.34 -22.03 22.12
CA PHE A 977 -25.95 -22.40 22.30
C PHE A 977 -25.81 -23.38 23.46
N HIS A 978 -25.26 -24.56 23.19
CA HIS A 978 -24.90 -25.54 24.21
C HIS A 978 -23.39 -25.72 24.24
N SER A 979 -22.74 -25.36 25.35
CA SER A 979 -21.29 -25.49 25.52
C SER A 979 -20.81 -26.92 25.20
N PHE A 980 -19.67 -27.01 24.53
CA PHE A 980 -19.02 -28.27 24.21
C PHE A 980 -17.88 -28.54 25.20
N GLY A 981 -17.88 -29.71 25.84
CA GLY A 981 -16.92 -30.08 26.88
C GLY A 981 -17.36 -29.74 28.31
N ASN A 982 -16.43 -29.82 29.26
CA ASN A 982 -16.72 -29.67 30.71
C ASN A 982 -16.78 -28.21 31.19
N LYS A 983 -16.24 -27.25 30.41
CA LYS A 983 -16.25 -25.82 30.73
C LYS A 983 -17.53 -25.18 30.17
N GLN A 984 -18.35 -24.58 31.03
CA GLN A 984 -19.48 -23.79 30.57
C GLN A 984 -18.98 -22.40 30.11
N GLY A 985 -19.07 -22.12 28.81
CA GLY A 985 -18.79 -20.81 28.25
C GLY A 985 -19.90 -19.77 28.51
N PRO A 986 -19.62 -18.47 28.34
CA PRO A 986 -20.53 -17.37 28.68
C PRO A 986 -21.85 -17.34 27.90
N GLN A 987 -21.91 -17.94 26.70
CA GLN A 987 -23.12 -17.95 25.87
C GLN A 987 -24.00 -19.19 26.09
N HIS A 988 -23.69 -20.04 27.08
CA HIS A 988 -24.46 -21.26 27.34
C HIS A 988 -25.95 -20.95 27.60
N GLY A 989 -26.85 -21.64 26.90
CA GLY A 989 -28.30 -21.48 27.02
C GLY A 989 -28.89 -20.26 26.32
N MET A 990 -28.06 -19.39 25.71
CA MET A 990 -28.55 -18.22 24.97
C MET A 990 -29.05 -18.61 23.57
N LEU A 991 -29.99 -17.84 23.02
CA LEU A 991 -30.48 -18.02 21.66
C LEU A 991 -29.40 -17.65 20.63
N ILE A 992 -29.36 -18.33 19.48
CA ILE A 992 -28.38 -18.04 18.42
C ILE A 992 -28.52 -16.63 17.80
N ASN A 993 -29.71 -16.03 17.90
CA ASN A 993 -30.02 -14.70 17.38
C ASN A 993 -29.77 -13.57 18.40
N THR A 994 -29.16 -13.88 19.55
CA THR A 994 -28.81 -12.90 20.59
C THR A 994 -27.89 -11.82 19.99
N PRO A 995 -28.23 -10.54 20.15
CA PRO A 995 -27.46 -9.44 19.56
C PRO A 995 -26.17 -9.17 20.33
N TYR A 996 -25.20 -8.54 19.66
CA TYR A 996 -23.98 -8.10 20.33
C TYR A 996 -24.24 -6.95 21.29
N VAL A 997 -23.59 -7.02 22.44
CA VAL A 997 -23.68 -5.98 23.49
C VAL A 997 -22.81 -4.78 23.11
N THR A 998 -23.33 -3.58 23.37
CA THR A 998 -22.61 -2.32 23.18
C THR A 998 -21.51 -2.17 24.23
N LYS A 999 -20.62 -1.18 24.07
CA LYS A 999 -19.44 -1.03 24.93
C LYS A 999 -19.84 -0.65 26.35
N ASP A 1000 -19.40 -1.47 27.30
CA ASP A 1000 -19.60 -1.21 28.72
C ASP A 1000 -18.59 -0.18 29.26
N LEU A 1001 -18.96 0.48 30.37
CA LEU A 1001 -18.12 1.49 31.03
C LEU A 1001 -16.76 0.93 31.49
N LEU A 1002 -16.71 -0.38 31.80
CA LEU A 1002 -15.47 -1.10 32.12
C LEU A 1002 -14.51 -1.14 30.93
N GLN A 1003 -15.04 -1.45 29.74
CA GLN A 1003 -14.25 -1.54 28.51
C GLN A 1003 -13.73 -0.16 28.07
N ALA A 1004 -14.49 0.91 28.33
CA ALA A 1004 -14.02 2.27 28.12
C ALA A 1004 -12.79 2.60 29.01
N LYS A 1005 -12.80 2.22 30.28
CA LYS A 1005 -11.65 2.40 31.18
C LYS A 1005 -10.46 1.52 30.79
N ARG A 1006 -10.70 0.27 30.36
CA ARG A 1006 -9.65 -0.62 29.82
C ARG A 1006 -8.93 0.01 28.64
N PHE A 1007 -9.70 0.55 27.71
CA PHE A 1007 -9.17 1.23 26.53
C PHE A 1007 -8.31 2.45 26.88
N GLN A 1008 -8.69 3.22 27.90
CA GLN A 1008 -7.89 4.34 28.37
C GLN A 1008 -6.54 3.87 28.92
N ALA A 1009 -6.52 2.82 29.74
CA ALA A 1009 -5.29 2.21 30.25
C ALA A 1009 -4.39 1.71 29.11
N GLN A 1010 -4.97 0.97 28.14
CA GLN A 1010 -4.25 0.45 26.98
C GLN A 1010 -3.67 1.57 26.10
N SER A 1011 -4.41 2.67 25.93
CA SER A 1011 -3.94 3.84 25.17
C SER A 1011 -2.75 4.53 25.85
N LEU A 1012 -2.62 4.42 27.17
CA LEU A 1012 -1.46 4.88 27.95
C LEU A 1012 -0.32 3.84 27.99
N GLY A 1013 -0.49 2.70 27.32
CA GLY A 1013 0.51 1.61 27.30
C GLY A 1013 0.57 0.81 28.60
N THR A 1014 -0.51 0.78 29.39
CA THR A 1014 -0.56 0.05 30.67
C THR A 1014 -1.78 -0.88 30.76
N THR A 1015 -1.76 -1.79 31.73
CA THR A 1015 -2.84 -2.76 31.97
C THR A 1015 -3.90 -2.16 32.89
N TYR A 1016 -5.16 -2.46 32.61
CA TYR A 1016 -6.26 -2.04 33.45
C TYR A 1016 -6.28 -2.75 34.81
N VAL A 1017 -6.61 -2.03 35.88
CA VAL A 1017 -6.47 -2.50 37.27
C VAL A 1017 -7.16 -3.85 37.55
N TYR A 1018 -8.34 -4.08 36.96
CA TYR A 1018 -9.10 -5.32 37.17
C TYR A 1018 -8.61 -6.51 36.32
N ASP A 1019 -7.68 -6.28 35.39
CA ASP A 1019 -7.10 -7.34 34.57
C ASP A 1019 -5.79 -7.89 35.19
N PHE A 1020 -5.20 -7.20 36.18
CA PHE A 1020 -4.02 -7.69 36.92
C PHE A 1020 -4.23 -9.05 37.62
N PRO A 1021 -5.36 -9.33 38.31
CA PRO A 1021 -5.61 -10.65 38.91
C PRO A 1021 -5.56 -11.79 37.89
N GLU A 1022 -6.07 -11.55 36.68
CA GLU A 1022 -6.02 -12.55 35.60
C GLU A 1022 -4.57 -12.72 35.11
N MET A 1023 -3.82 -11.63 34.96
CA MET A 1023 -2.40 -11.69 34.61
C MET A 1023 -1.60 -12.52 35.62
N PHE A 1024 -1.82 -12.32 36.92
CA PHE A 1024 -1.19 -13.14 37.96
C PHE A 1024 -1.62 -14.61 37.87
N ARG A 1025 -2.92 -14.89 37.66
CA ARG A 1025 -3.43 -16.24 37.48
C ARG A 1025 -2.78 -16.95 36.29
N GLN A 1026 -2.50 -16.25 35.19
CA GLN A 1026 -1.82 -16.85 34.02
C GLN A 1026 -0.32 -17.06 34.28
N ALA A 1027 0.33 -16.22 35.08
CA ALA A 1027 1.73 -16.37 35.44
C ALA A 1027 1.99 -17.53 36.40
N SER A 1028 1.04 -17.84 37.31
CA SER A 1028 1.19 -18.91 38.32
C SER A 1028 1.39 -20.33 37.74
N PRO A 1029 0.61 -20.81 36.75
CA PRO A 1029 0.86 -22.10 36.09
C PRO A 1029 2.20 -22.15 35.36
N GLY A 1030 2.66 -21.04 34.78
CA GLY A 1030 3.97 -20.93 34.15
C GLY A 1030 5.11 -21.07 35.16
N ALA A 1031 4.94 -20.50 36.35
CA ALA A 1031 5.86 -20.67 37.48
C ALA A 1031 5.83 -22.11 38.02
N GLU A 1032 4.67 -22.75 38.17
CA GLU A 1032 4.55 -24.15 38.60
C GLU A 1032 5.12 -25.13 37.59
N MET A 1033 4.90 -24.95 36.28
CA MET A 1033 5.51 -25.78 35.23
C MET A 1033 7.03 -25.65 35.18
N GLN A 1034 7.57 -24.42 35.31
CA GLN A 1034 9.02 -24.22 35.41
C GLN A 1034 9.59 -24.82 36.69
N HIS A 1035 8.86 -24.79 37.81
CA HIS A 1035 9.29 -25.41 39.06
C HIS A 1035 9.27 -26.94 38.98
N CYS A 1036 8.26 -27.54 38.36
CA CYS A 1036 8.15 -28.99 38.19
C CYS A 1036 9.15 -29.59 37.20
N GLN A 1037 9.60 -28.84 36.19
CA GLN A 1037 10.64 -29.31 35.26
C GLN A 1037 12.07 -29.21 35.83
N GLY A 1038 12.26 -28.45 36.92
CA GLY A 1038 13.57 -28.23 37.54
C GLY A 1038 13.93 -29.17 38.70
N SER A 1039 13.05 -30.07 39.13
CA SER A 1039 13.24 -30.91 40.32
C SER A 1039 13.25 -32.41 40.00
N PRO A 1040 14.40 -33.11 40.07
CA PRO A 1040 14.43 -34.57 40.09
C PRO A 1040 13.96 -35.09 41.46
N GLN A 1041 13.16 -36.15 41.45
CA GLN A 1041 12.41 -36.69 42.60
C GLN A 1041 13.24 -37.02 43.87
N GLY A 1042 12.65 -36.76 45.04
CA GLY A 1042 12.97 -37.34 46.36
C GLY A 1042 11.90 -36.97 47.40
N PRO A 1043 11.50 -37.86 48.35
CA PRO A 1043 10.11 -37.92 48.80
C PRO A 1043 9.79 -37.17 50.11
N HIS A 1044 8.50 -36.81 50.23
CA HIS A 1044 7.76 -36.42 51.43
C HIS A 1044 8.19 -35.16 52.20
N GLN A 1045 7.42 -34.09 52.04
CA GLN A 1045 6.67 -33.45 53.13
C GLN A 1045 5.67 -32.45 52.56
N HIS A 1046 4.39 -32.65 52.86
CA HIS A 1046 3.36 -31.63 52.65
C HIS A 1046 3.68 -30.40 53.51
N PRO A 1047 3.40 -29.18 53.00
CA PRO A 1047 2.76 -28.18 53.82
C PRO A 1047 1.48 -27.63 53.17
N HIS A 1048 0.53 -27.32 54.05
CA HIS A 1048 -0.80 -26.78 53.81
C HIS A 1048 -0.85 -25.52 52.91
N PRO A 1049 -2.00 -25.25 52.25
CA PRO A 1049 -2.17 -24.04 51.45
C PRO A 1049 -2.24 -22.81 52.37
N ALA A 1050 -1.26 -21.91 52.20
CA ALA A 1050 -1.31 -20.59 52.81
C ALA A 1050 -2.32 -19.71 52.07
N THR A 1051 -3.43 -19.41 52.74
CA THR A 1051 -4.42 -18.41 52.33
C THR A 1051 -3.77 -17.03 52.29
N PHE A 1052 -3.40 -16.54 51.10
CA PHE A 1052 -3.04 -15.13 50.92
C PHE A 1052 -4.31 -14.29 50.81
N LEU A 1053 -4.82 -13.86 51.97
CA LEU A 1053 -5.76 -12.75 52.10
C LEU A 1053 -4.99 -11.45 51.85
N VAL A 1054 -5.11 -10.88 50.65
CA VAL A 1054 -4.67 -9.50 50.38
C VAL A 1054 -5.76 -8.55 50.88
N THR A 1055 -5.56 -8.02 52.08
CA THR A 1055 -6.29 -6.87 52.61
C THR A 1055 -5.96 -5.61 51.79
N LEU A 1056 -6.94 -5.09 51.06
CA LEU A 1056 -6.89 -3.75 50.45
C LEU A 1056 -6.85 -2.66 51.55
N PRO A 1057 -5.96 -1.65 51.47
CA PRO A 1057 -6.08 -0.49 52.33
C PRO A 1057 -7.24 0.37 51.82
N LYS A 1058 -8.25 0.57 52.67
CA LYS A 1058 -9.23 1.64 52.50
C LYS A 1058 -8.52 2.98 52.66
N THR A 1059 -8.58 3.85 51.66
CA THR A 1059 -8.65 5.30 51.87
C THR A 1059 -9.55 5.94 50.81
N PRO A 1060 -10.31 7.00 51.17
CA PRO A 1060 -11.44 7.48 50.39
C PRO A 1060 -11.05 8.62 49.42
N LEU A 1061 -11.91 8.77 48.39
CA LEU A 1061 -11.97 9.74 47.28
C LEU A 1061 -11.19 9.35 46.02
#